data_AF-A0A436W2B7-F1
#
_entry.id   AF-A0A436W2B7-F1
#
_cell.length_a   1.000
_cell.length_b   1.000
_cell.length_c   1.000
_cell.angle_alpha   90.00
_cell.angle_beta   90.00
_cell.angle_gamma   90.00
#
_symmetry.space_group_name_H-M   'P 1'
#
loop_
_entity.id
_entity.type
_entity.pdbx_description
1 polymer ?
#
loop_
_entity_poly.entity_id
_entity_poly.type
_entity_poly.pdbx_seq_one_letter_code
_entity_poly.pdbx_strand_id
1 'polypeptide(L)'
;YGGGSVIVWDEGKWIPEGDPAKAMKKGHIGLELEGHKLHGRWHLVRLKPRSGEKRDNWLLIKSDDAAARPGEDILKQEPKSVKSGLTIEEVGEGKTAKGAKPKVWHSNKPAAGKARAGPASRLEFIEPQLATLEKDAPSGDDWLHEVKFDGYRMQAQVAGSEVRLLTRAGLDWTSKFDGPVTAALAGLKCREAVIDGEIIVLADSGVSSFALLQADLSARRGDRFVYYVFDLMRLNGEDLRREPLVERKQALAELLGDQPEDSALRFSDHFHEPGKIMLQHVCRMGLEGVVSKRADAPYRSGRGLTWVKSKCTLRQEFVIGGYLPSEKTGRGLRSLLVGYHERGKLHYAGRVGTGFSGKMATDLKKKLDGLTARTSPFSAAVPKGKGLVWVKPQLVGEVEFRSWTADRIIRHASFQGLREDKPAEEVVQEKPKRASGKGESDAGGGTATPKAASAGVARTSVKLSHPDKLLWPDEKVSKLDLLDHYALVWPRMEQFVVNRPLSLVRAPDGIGGQRFFQKHASPGMSDKIARMKDPTDGEEILFIKDFDGLAALVQYGVVEVHIWGSTVDELEKPDQIIFDLDPDEGVDVKAVREAALDIHKQLDELSLPNLVKTSGGKGYHVLVPLKPSADWDEVKDFAHDFARALEQAAPDRYTATLSKKARTGKIFVDYLRNGRGSTTVAPYSSRAKKGATVSMPVTWPELEKGLAPNAFPLGDSTTLKQLGEANPWKDFFKLGKPLKRG
;
A
#
# COMPACT_ATOMS: atom_id res chain seq x y z
N TYR A 1 21.62 15.50 -6.49
CA TYR A 1 22.89 14.76 -6.63
C TYR A 1 23.30 14.27 -5.25
N GLY A 2 23.61 12.98 -5.10
CA GLY A 2 23.90 12.33 -3.82
C GLY A 2 25.24 12.75 -3.22
N GLY A 3 25.38 12.62 -1.90
CA GLY A 3 26.55 13.09 -1.14
C GLY A 3 27.87 12.42 -1.53
N GLY A 4 28.86 13.25 -1.86
CA GLY A 4 30.24 12.90 -2.21
C GLY A 4 30.99 14.16 -2.66
N SER A 5 32.33 14.12 -2.73
CA SER A 5 33.12 15.24 -3.26
C SER A 5 32.88 15.41 -4.75
N VAL A 6 32.58 16.63 -5.19
CA VAL A 6 32.29 16.93 -6.59
C VAL A 6 33.32 17.92 -7.14
N ILE A 7 33.78 17.69 -8.37
CA ILE A 7 34.63 18.62 -9.12
C ILE A 7 33.96 19.02 -10.43
N VAL A 8 34.34 20.19 -10.97
CA VAL A 8 34.10 20.50 -12.38
C VAL A 8 35.18 19.77 -13.18
N TRP A 9 34.87 18.57 -13.67
CA TRP A 9 35.84 17.70 -14.36
C TRP A 9 36.13 18.17 -15.79
N ASP A 10 35.16 18.76 -16.46
CA ASP A 10 35.30 19.39 -17.77
C ASP A 10 34.35 20.61 -17.87
N GLU A 11 34.67 21.57 -18.74
CA GLU A 11 33.86 22.77 -19.00
C GLU A 11 33.98 23.10 -20.49
N GLY A 12 32.88 23.52 -21.11
CA GLY A 12 32.88 23.79 -22.54
C GLY A 12 31.52 24.17 -23.09
N LYS A 13 31.45 24.21 -24.43
CA LYS A 13 30.20 24.41 -25.17
C LYS A 13 29.70 23.09 -25.71
N TRP A 14 28.39 23.01 -25.88
CA TRP A 14 27.75 21.93 -26.61
C TRP A 14 26.92 22.51 -27.73
N ILE A 15 26.97 21.89 -28.91
CA ILE A 15 26.29 22.34 -30.12
C ILE A 15 25.36 21.21 -30.57
N PRO A 16 24.03 21.38 -30.48
CA PRO A 16 23.08 20.34 -30.89
C PRO A 16 23.08 20.14 -32.40
N GLU A 17 22.99 18.88 -32.83
CA GLU A 17 22.67 18.54 -34.21
C GLU A 17 21.15 18.66 -34.42
N GLY A 18 20.72 19.79 -34.97
CA GLY A 18 19.31 20.08 -35.22
C GLY A 18 18.56 20.65 -34.01
N ASP A 19 17.24 20.42 -33.93
CA ASP A 19 16.38 20.96 -32.87
C ASP A 19 16.44 20.09 -31.60
N PRO A 20 17.04 20.58 -30.49
CA PRO A 20 17.25 19.80 -29.28
C PRO A 20 15.94 19.43 -28.57
N ALA A 21 14.88 20.23 -28.67
CA ALA A 21 13.60 19.93 -28.02
C ALA A 21 12.88 18.77 -28.72
N LYS A 22 12.97 18.69 -30.06
CA LYS A 22 12.45 17.55 -30.83
C LYS A 22 13.30 16.30 -30.61
N ALA A 23 14.62 16.44 -30.62
CA ALA A 23 15.56 15.36 -30.33
C ALA A 23 15.36 14.79 -28.91
N MET A 24 15.12 15.65 -27.92
CA MET A 24 14.80 15.25 -26.54
C MET A 24 13.52 14.40 -26.49
N LYS A 25 12.43 14.82 -27.13
CA LYS A 25 11.17 14.05 -27.20
C LYS A 25 11.34 12.71 -27.91
N LYS A 26 12.16 12.66 -28.96
CA LYS A 26 12.49 11.43 -29.70
C LYS A 26 13.34 10.46 -28.86
N GLY A 27 14.03 10.97 -27.83
CA GLY A 27 14.92 10.18 -26.98
C GLY A 27 16.30 9.98 -27.58
N HIS A 28 16.75 10.83 -28.50
CA HIS A 28 18.10 10.78 -29.07
C HIS A 28 18.53 12.18 -29.51
N ILE A 29 19.63 12.67 -28.94
CA ILE A 29 20.24 13.97 -29.25
C ILE A 29 21.66 13.73 -29.75
N GLY A 30 21.92 14.07 -31.01
CA GLY A 30 23.28 14.25 -31.50
C GLY A 30 23.80 15.63 -31.10
N LEU A 31 25.03 15.72 -30.64
CA LEU A 31 25.65 16.99 -30.27
C LEU A 31 27.17 16.93 -30.42
N GLU A 32 27.78 18.07 -30.70
CA GLU A 32 29.23 18.24 -30.67
C GLU A 32 29.65 18.91 -29.35
N LEU A 33 30.69 18.39 -28.72
CA LEU A 33 31.28 18.96 -27.51
C LEU A 33 32.58 19.67 -27.85
N GLU A 34 32.68 20.91 -27.39
CA GLU A 34 33.89 21.73 -27.39
C GLU A 34 34.30 21.98 -25.94
N GLY A 35 34.83 20.94 -25.28
CA GLY A 35 35.30 20.96 -23.90
C GLY A 35 36.79 21.23 -23.78
N HIS A 36 37.32 21.30 -22.56
CA HIS A 36 38.76 21.22 -22.37
C HIS A 36 39.26 19.78 -22.61
N LYS A 37 38.46 18.78 -22.24
CA LYS A 37 38.82 17.36 -22.34
C LYS A 37 37.99 16.59 -23.35
N LEU A 38 36.67 16.78 -23.36
CA LEU A 38 35.77 16.11 -24.30
C LEU A 38 35.63 16.95 -25.58
N HIS A 39 35.98 16.33 -26.71
CA HIS A 39 35.93 16.94 -28.04
C HIS A 39 35.13 16.09 -29.02
N GLY A 40 34.65 16.72 -30.10
CA GLY A 40 34.00 16.04 -31.23
C GLY A 40 32.55 15.65 -30.95
N ARG A 41 32.01 14.74 -31.75
CA ARG A 41 30.59 14.35 -31.75
C ARG A 41 30.27 13.27 -30.73
N TRP A 42 29.09 13.42 -30.13
CA TRP A 42 28.51 12.57 -29.10
C TRP A 42 27.01 12.37 -29.34
N HIS A 43 26.51 11.26 -28.81
CA HIS A 43 25.08 10.94 -28.80
C HIS A 43 24.59 10.78 -27.37
N LEU A 44 23.55 11.54 -27.01
CA LEU A 44 22.79 11.34 -25.79
C LEU A 44 21.52 10.55 -26.14
N VAL A 45 21.46 9.28 -25.77
CA VAL A 45 20.38 8.34 -26.13
C VAL A 45 19.59 7.96 -24.88
N ARG A 46 18.28 8.17 -24.93
CA ARG A 46 17.36 7.74 -23.88
C ARG A 46 17.14 6.24 -24.01
N LEU A 47 17.54 5.52 -22.98
CA LEU A 47 17.23 4.11 -22.87
C LEU A 47 15.73 3.92 -22.66
N LYS A 48 15.17 2.86 -23.25
CA LYS A 48 13.82 2.44 -22.88
C LYS A 48 13.84 2.03 -21.41
N PRO A 49 12.98 2.60 -20.55
CA PRO A 49 12.95 2.28 -19.13
C PRO A 49 12.63 0.79 -18.93
N ARG A 50 13.39 0.14 -18.03
CA ARG A 50 13.10 -1.23 -17.56
C ARG A 50 12.01 -1.19 -16.48
N SER A 51 11.26 -2.27 -16.27
CA SER A 51 10.15 -2.30 -15.30
C SER A 51 10.63 -2.02 -13.87
N GLY A 52 10.29 -0.82 -13.38
CA GLY A 52 10.61 -0.39 -12.03
C GLY A 52 11.63 0.75 -12.00
N GLU A 53 12.29 1.05 -13.11
CA GLU A 53 13.02 2.31 -13.28
C GLU A 53 12.04 3.44 -13.55
N LYS A 54 12.05 4.43 -12.66
CA LYS A 54 11.16 5.61 -12.74
C LYS A 54 11.86 6.85 -13.29
N ARG A 55 13.13 6.76 -13.66
CA ARG A 55 13.92 7.86 -14.20
C ARG A 55 14.20 7.62 -15.68
N ASP A 56 14.14 8.67 -16.49
CA ASP A 56 14.66 8.63 -17.85
C ASP A 56 16.18 8.42 -17.77
N ASN A 57 16.64 7.21 -18.08
CA ASN A 57 18.06 6.89 -18.13
C ASN A 57 18.62 7.24 -19.51
N TRP A 58 19.68 8.05 -19.54
CA TRP A 58 20.33 8.48 -20.77
C TRP A 58 21.77 7.97 -20.81
N LEU A 59 22.17 7.43 -21.96
CA LEU A 59 23.56 7.09 -22.25
C LEU A 59 24.19 8.20 -23.08
N LEU A 60 25.36 8.65 -22.66
CA LEU A 60 26.23 9.51 -23.46
C LEU A 60 27.27 8.60 -24.16
N ILE A 61 27.29 8.62 -25.49
CA ILE A 61 28.09 7.72 -26.33
C ILE A 61 28.99 8.56 -27.24
N LYS A 62 30.29 8.29 -27.28
CA LYS A 62 31.24 8.95 -28.19
C LYS A 62 31.05 8.41 -29.62
N SER A 63 30.96 9.31 -30.60
CA SER A 63 30.93 8.92 -32.02
C SER A 63 32.33 8.59 -32.52
N ASP A 64 32.44 7.69 -33.48
CA ASP A 64 33.71 7.37 -34.16
C ASP A 64 34.05 8.50 -35.15
N ASP A 65 34.80 9.49 -34.67
CA ASP A 65 35.26 10.66 -35.42
C ASP A 65 36.74 10.92 -35.15
N ALA A 66 37.29 11.99 -35.72
CA ALA A 66 38.71 12.34 -35.57
C ALA A 66 39.17 12.59 -34.11
N ALA A 67 38.24 12.81 -33.17
CA ALA A 67 38.54 12.99 -31.75
C ALA A 67 38.37 11.70 -30.92
N ALA A 68 37.87 10.61 -31.51
CA ALA A 68 37.73 9.32 -30.84
C ALA A 68 39.09 8.65 -30.62
N ARG A 69 39.32 8.11 -29.41
CA ARG A 69 40.55 7.42 -29.02
C ARG A 69 40.23 6.03 -28.45
N PRO A 70 40.16 4.98 -29.28
CA PRO A 70 39.79 3.64 -28.82
C PRO A 70 40.84 3.06 -27.86
N GLY A 71 40.40 2.52 -26.73
CA GLY A 71 41.27 1.85 -25.74
C GLY A 71 41.91 2.79 -24.70
N GLU A 72 41.63 4.09 -24.76
CA GLU A 72 42.10 5.06 -23.78
C GLU A 72 41.05 5.39 -22.73
N ASP A 73 41.47 5.56 -21.47
CA ASP A 73 40.61 5.95 -20.35
C ASP A 73 40.94 7.39 -19.92
N ILE A 74 40.19 8.35 -20.46
CA ILE A 74 40.40 9.78 -20.21
C ILE A 74 40.17 10.16 -18.74
N LEU A 75 39.42 9.36 -17.97
CA LEU A 75 39.24 9.61 -16.53
C LEU A 75 40.51 9.30 -15.75
N LYS A 76 41.35 8.38 -16.23
CA LYS A 76 42.67 8.08 -15.65
C LYS A 76 43.76 9.01 -16.17
N GLN A 77 43.71 9.38 -17.44
CA GLN A 77 44.70 10.27 -18.04
C GLN A 77 44.54 11.71 -17.54
N GLU A 78 43.30 12.19 -17.44
CA GLU A 78 42.95 13.57 -17.08
C GLU A 78 41.99 13.62 -15.87
N PRO A 79 42.38 13.13 -14.67
CA PRO A 79 41.47 13.03 -13.52
C PRO A 79 41.18 14.39 -12.85
N LYS A 80 41.97 15.41 -13.14
CA LYS A 80 41.99 16.69 -12.41
C LYS A 80 40.87 17.62 -12.84
N SER A 81 40.34 18.43 -11.95
CA SER A 81 39.37 19.48 -12.31
C SER A 81 39.97 20.50 -13.28
N VAL A 82 39.19 20.92 -14.28
CA VAL A 82 39.59 22.03 -15.18
C VAL A 82 39.62 23.39 -14.47
N LYS A 83 38.95 23.51 -13.31
CA LYS A 83 38.94 24.76 -12.52
C LYS A 83 39.97 24.77 -11.41
N SER A 84 40.07 23.68 -10.63
CA SER A 84 40.96 23.64 -9.45
C SER A 84 42.29 22.93 -9.71
N GLY A 85 42.41 22.12 -10.77
CA GLY A 85 43.58 21.28 -11.02
C GLY A 85 43.74 20.11 -10.02
N LEU A 86 42.75 19.87 -9.16
CA LEU A 86 42.75 18.83 -8.14
C LEU A 86 41.89 17.63 -8.55
N THR A 87 42.20 16.44 -8.03
CA THR A 87 41.33 15.26 -8.19
C THR A 87 40.15 15.27 -7.21
N ILE A 88 39.18 14.36 -7.40
CA ILE A 88 38.01 14.21 -6.51
C ILE A 88 38.45 13.83 -5.10
N GLU A 89 39.43 12.95 -4.97
CA GLU A 89 40.00 12.50 -3.71
C GLU A 89 40.66 13.67 -2.97
N GLU A 90 41.45 14.46 -3.69
CA GLU A 90 42.12 15.64 -3.13
C GLU A 90 41.12 16.70 -2.62
N VAL A 91 39.99 16.87 -3.31
CA VAL A 91 38.90 17.75 -2.85
C VAL A 91 38.18 17.15 -1.63
N GLY A 92 38.03 15.82 -1.57
CA GLY A 92 37.52 15.12 -0.38
C GLY A 92 38.45 15.21 0.84
N GLU A 93 39.75 15.26 0.61
CA GLU A 93 40.77 15.50 1.63
C GLU A 93 40.88 16.98 2.04
N GLY A 94 40.14 17.89 1.38
CA GLY A 94 40.14 19.32 1.69
C GLY A 94 41.32 20.11 1.10
N LYS A 95 42.04 19.56 0.10
CA LYS A 95 43.09 20.31 -0.61
C LYS A 95 42.49 21.44 -1.44
N THR A 96 43.26 22.51 -1.61
CA THR A 96 42.85 23.71 -2.36
C THR A 96 43.87 24.05 -3.45
N ALA A 97 43.40 24.62 -4.56
CA ALA A 97 44.25 24.96 -5.70
C ALA A 97 45.31 26.02 -5.30
N LYS A 98 46.58 25.80 -5.67
CA LYS A 98 47.67 26.75 -5.38
C LYS A 98 47.47 28.04 -6.19
N GLY A 99 47.29 29.16 -5.50
CA GLY A 99 47.41 30.51 -6.08
C GLY A 99 46.10 31.31 -6.28
N ALA A 100 44.93 30.77 -5.92
CA ALA A 100 43.67 31.52 -5.96
C ALA A 100 42.93 31.49 -4.61
N LYS A 101 42.48 32.66 -4.13
CA LYS A 101 41.58 32.77 -2.97
C LYS A 101 40.25 32.06 -3.28
N PRO A 102 39.60 31.41 -2.29
CA PRO A 102 38.63 30.35 -2.56
C PRO A 102 37.29 30.89 -3.09
N LYS A 103 36.82 30.32 -4.20
CA LYS A 103 35.39 30.04 -4.43
C LYS A 103 35.21 28.53 -4.35
N VAL A 104 35.44 27.97 -3.16
CA VAL A 104 35.07 26.59 -2.85
C VAL A 104 33.73 26.66 -2.12
N TRP A 105 32.69 26.11 -2.75
CA TRP A 105 31.39 25.93 -2.13
C TRP A 105 31.51 24.81 -1.08
N HIS A 106 31.49 25.21 0.20
CA HIS A 106 31.44 24.29 1.32
C HIS A 106 30.04 24.35 1.93
N SER A 107 29.29 23.24 1.89
CA SER A 107 27.99 23.07 2.56
C SER A 107 28.11 22.99 4.09
N ASN A 108 29.30 23.15 4.64
CA ASN A 108 29.54 23.31 6.06
C ASN A 108 30.56 24.44 6.27
N LYS A 109 30.06 25.66 6.45
CA LYS A 109 30.81 26.69 7.18
C LYS A 109 29.92 27.30 8.26
N PRO A 110 30.36 27.30 9.52
CA PRO A 110 29.53 27.64 10.66
C PRO A 110 29.26 29.14 10.69
N ALA A 111 28.01 29.52 10.99
CA ALA A 111 27.71 30.84 11.50
C ALA A 111 28.26 30.92 12.93
N ALA A 112 29.55 31.26 13.07
CA ALA A 112 30.11 31.67 14.34
C ALA A 112 29.66 33.10 14.63
N GLY A 113 28.53 33.20 15.31
CA GLY A 113 28.21 34.31 16.20
C GLY A 113 27.43 33.72 17.35
N LYS A 114 28.02 33.63 18.54
CA LYS A 114 27.30 33.37 19.80
C LYS A 114 26.25 34.46 19.97
N ALA A 115 25.07 34.26 19.38
CA ALA A 115 23.93 35.11 19.67
C ALA A 115 23.40 34.69 21.03
N ARG A 116 23.58 35.56 22.02
CA ARG A 116 22.87 35.46 23.30
C ARG A 116 21.39 35.27 23.01
N ALA A 117 20.79 34.29 23.68
CA ALA A 117 19.34 34.10 23.69
C ALA A 117 18.68 35.43 24.08
N GLY A 118 18.09 36.09 23.08
CA GLY A 118 17.12 37.15 23.35
C GLY A 118 15.87 36.52 23.96
N PRO A 119 15.10 37.28 24.76
CA PRO A 119 13.85 36.78 25.33
C PRO A 119 12.94 36.28 24.21
N ALA A 120 12.47 35.04 24.32
CA ALA A 120 11.63 34.40 23.32
C ALA A 120 10.36 35.22 23.09
N SER A 121 10.25 35.86 21.93
CA SER A 121 8.97 36.38 21.46
C SER A 121 8.06 35.19 21.19
N ARG A 122 6.90 35.15 21.86
CA ARG A 122 5.92 34.08 21.73
C ARG A 122 5.53 33.92 20.25
N LEU A 123 5.85 32.76 19.65
CA LEU A 123 5.50 32.48 18.27
C LEU A 123 3.97 32.43 18.12
N GLU A 124 3.45 33.13 17.13
CA GLU A 124 2.02 33.15 16.85
C GLU A 124 1.54 31.76 16.41
N PHE A 125 0.36 31.35 16.87
CA PHE A 125 -0.25 30.10 16.45
C PHE A 125 -0.72 30.23 14.99
N ILE A 126 -0.31 29.27 14.16
CA ILE A 126 -0.72 29.21 12.76
C ILE A 126 -1.86 28.20 12.62
N GLU A 127 -3.04 28.62 12.15
CA GLU A 127 -4.14 27.68 11.96
C GLU A 127 -3.75 26.59 10.94
N PRO A 128 -3.99 25.29 11.23
CA PRO A 128 -3.56 24.22 10.35
C PRO A 128 -4.25 24.20 8.98
N GLN A 129 -3.51 23.77 7.96
CA GLN A 129 -4.07 23.42 6.65
C GLN A 129 -4.80 22.07 6.69
N LEU A 130 -6.07 22.05 6.28
CA LEU A 130 -6.95 20.89 6.41
C LEU A 130 -7.13 20.16 5.08
N ALA A 131 -6.97 18.83 5.12
CA ALA A 131 -7.14 17.97 3.95
C ALA A 131 -8.62 17.70 3.62
N THR A 132 -8.96 17.75 2.33
CA THR A 132 -10.28 17.41 1.79
C THR A 132 -10.39 15.90 1.56
N LEU A 133 -11.52 15.28 1.94
CA LEU A 133 -11.73 13.85 1.73
C LEU A 133 -12.04 13.57 0.25
N GLU A 134 -11.23 12.74 -0.39
CA GLU A 134 -11.48 12.21 -1.73
C GLU A 134 -11.46 10.68 -1.71
N LYS A 135 -12.24 10.08 -2.63
CA LYS A 135 -12.38 8.63 -2.72
C LYS A 135 -11.07 7.96 -3.10
N ASP A 136 -10.36 8.54 -4.06
CA ASP A 136 -9.11 8.03 -4.58
C ASP A 136 -8.01 9.08 -4.36
N ALA A 137 -6.80 8.62 -4.06
CA ALA A 137 -5.66 9.52 -4.02
C ALA A 137 -5.36 10.04 -5.43
N PRO A 138 -5.16 11.36 -5.62
CA PRO A 138 -4.90 11.96 -6.93
C PRO A 138 -3.68 11.34 -7.61
N SER A 139 -3.62 11.46 -8.93
CA SER A 139 -2.48 10.99 -9.75
C SER A 139 -1.82 12.19 -10.42
N GLY A 140 -0.51 12.12 -10.64
CA GLY A 140 0.28 13.17 -11.27
C GLY A 140 1.56 13.46 -10.50
N ASP A 141 2.62 13.86 -11.20
CA ASP A 141 3.94 14.12 -10.60
C ASP A 141 3.96 15.39 -9.73
N ASP A 142 2.91 16.20 -9.80
CA ASP A 142 2.65 17.40 -9.01
C ASP A 142 2.11 17.09 -7.60
N TRP A 143 1.88 15.81 -7.26
CA TRP A 143 1.40 15.37 -5.95
C TRP A 143 2.47 14.59 -5.20
N LEU A 144 2.63 14.93 -3.92
CA LEU A 144 3.41 14.17 -2.95
C LEU A 144 2.44 13.35 -2.09
N HIS A 145 2.66 12.05 -1.99
CA HIS A 145 1.81 11.15 -1.21
C HIS A 145 2.51 10.74 0.08
N GLU A 146 1.86 10.99 1.22
CA GLU A 146 2.36 10.65 2.56
C GLU A 146 1.41 9.67 3.26
N VAL A 147 1.94 8.84 4.15
CA VAL A 147 1.11 7.97 5.00
C VAL A 147 0.24 8.86 5.88
N LYS A 148 -1.06 8.59 5.90
CA LYS A 148 -1.94 9.21 6.88
C LYS A 148 -1.79 8.47 8.20
N PHE A 149 -1.38 9.21 9.22
CA PHE A 149 -1.26 8.73 10.58
C PHE A 149 -2.62 8.77 11.32
N ASP A 150 -2.65 8.05 12.45
CA ASP A 150 -3.79 7.97 13.36
C ASP A 150 -3.36 8.42 14.76
N GLY A 151 -3.41 9.74 14.99
CA GLY A 151 -2.97 10.37 16.22
C GLY A 151 -3.47 11.79 16.41
N TYR A 152 -2.78 12.55 17.26
CA TYR A 152 -3.09 13.95 17.54
C TYR A 152 -2.26 14.86 16.64
N ARG A 153 -2.92 15.68 15.81
CA ARG A 153 -2.23 16.72 15.05
C ARG A 153 -1.76 17.83 15.98
N MET A 154 -0.48 18.12 15.95
CA MET A 154 0.17 19.11 16.80
C MET A 154 0.95 20.10 15.96
N GLN A 155 1.07 21.32 16.48
CA GLN A 155 2.00 22.32 16.04
C GLN A 155 3.08 22.46 17.11
N ALA A 156 4.32 22.11 16.76
CA ALA A 156 5.47 22.36 17.61
C ALA A 156 5.99 23.77 17.35
N GLN A 157 6.09 24.56 18.40
CA GLN A 157 6.77 25.86 18.41
C GLN A 157 8.05 25.70 19.21
N VAL A 158 9.19 25.91 18.56
CA VAL A 158 10.51 25.87 19.20
C VAL A 158 11.04 27.29 19.22
N ALA A 159 11.50 27.76 20.37
CA ALA A 159 12.18 29.04 20.55
C ALA A 159 13.39 28.84 21.48
N GLY A 160 14.57 28.66 20.88
CA GLY A 160 15.75 28.18 21.60
C GLY A 160 15.50 26.77 22.17
N SER A 161 15.48 26.64 23.50
CA SER A 161 15.17 25.38 24.19
C SER A 161 13.72 25.27 24.66
N GLU A 162 12.93 26.33 24.53
CA GLU A 162 11.51 26.30 24.88
C GLU A 162 10.72 25.62 23.76
N VAL A 163 9.94 24.62 24.13
CA VAL A 163 9.07 23.86 23.23
C VAL A 163 7.63 24.02 23.68
N ARG A 164 6.74 24.30 22.73
CA ARG A 164 5.29 24.23 22.95
C ARG A 164 4.65 23.33 21.92
N LEU A 165 3.75 22.46 22.37
CA LEU A 165 2.95 21.59 21.52
C LEU A 165 1.49 22.05 21.58
N LEU A 166 1.05 22.69 20.50
CA LEU A 166 -0.29 23.25 20.38
C LEU A 166 -1.18 22.29 19.59
N THR A 167 -2.40 22.04 20.08
CA THR A 167 -3.39 21.24 19.34
C THR A 167 -3.85 21.98 18.08
N ARG A 168 -4.65 21.31 17.26
CA ARG A 168 -5.34 21.93 16.12
C ARG A 168 -6.13 23.19 16.46
N ALA A 169 -6.67 23.31 17.68
CA ALA A 169 -7.41 24.48 18.15
C ALA A 169 -6.53 25.50 18.89
N GLY A 170 -5.21 25.32 18.90
CA GLY A 170 -4.25 26.20 19.59
C GLY A 170 -4.14 25.97 21.09
N LEU A 171 -4.71 24.88 21.63
CA LEU A 171 -4.59 24.55 23.05
C LEU A 171 -3.19 24.05 23.37
N ASP A 172 -2.60 24.55 24.45
CA ASP A 172 -1.27 24.13 24.88
C ASP A 172 -1.32 22.78 25.61
N TRP A 173 -0.80 21.74 24.97
CA TRP A 173 -0.77 20.36 25.46
C TRP A 173 0.66 19.87 25.70
N THR A 174 1.62 20.80 25.83
CA THR A 174 3.04 20.49 26.04
C THR A 174 3.25 19.52 27.20
N SER A 175 2.61 19.77 28.35
CA SER A 175 2.72 18.92 29.54
C SER A 175 2.14 17.50 29.38
N LYS A 176 1.26 17.28 28.40
CA LYS A 176 0.70 15.95 28.12
C LYS A 176 1.66 15.06 27.33
N PHE A 177 2.61 15.65 26.61
CA PHE A 177 3.58 14.96 25.75
C PHE A 177 5.02 15.21 26.19
N ASP A 178 5.20 15.59 27.46
CA ASP A 178 6.52 15.84 28.02
C ASP A 178 7.36 14.56 28.08
N GLY A 179 8.67 14.69 27.89
CA GLY A 179 9.62 13.58 27.82
C GLY A 179 10.32 13.50 26.45
N PRO A 180 10.35 12.33 25.78
CA PRO A 180 11.15 12.14 24.57
C PRO A 180 10.84 13.11 23.42
N VAL A 181 9.57 13.43 23.19
CA VAL A 181 9.16 14.33 22.10
C VAL A 181 9.61 15.77 22.35
N THR A 182 9.34 16.32 23.54
CA THR A 182 9.76 17.68 23.90
C THR A 182 11.28 17.80 23.96
N ALA A 183 11.98 16.78 24.47
CA ALA A 183 13.44 16.72 24.49
C ALA A 183 14.04 16.72 23.07
N ALA A 184 13.50 15.92 22.15
CA ALA A 184 13.97 15.88 20.77
C ALA A 184 13.76 17.22 20.05
N LEU A 185 12.60 17.87 20.27
CA LEU A 185 12.31 19.20 19.70
C LEU A 185 13.23 20.29 20.27
N ALA A 186 13.52 20.25 21.57
CA ALA A 186 14.43 21.20 22.23
C ALA A 186 15.89 21.04 21.78
N GLY A 187 16.25 19.85 21.26
CA GLY A 187 17.57 19.55 20.70
C GLY A 187 17.79 20.05 19.27
N LEU A 188 16.76 20.57 18.60
CA LEU A 188 16.87 21.06 17.24
C LEU A 188 17.79 22.29 17.17
N LYS A 189 18.69 22.30 16.17
CA LYS A 189 19.66 23.37 15.99
C LYS A 189 19.05 24.57 15.26
N CYS A 190 18.12 25.27 15.90
CA CYS A 190 17.48 26.48 15.39
C CYS A 190 17.24 27.54 16.49
N ARG A 191 17.13 28.81 16.09
CA ARG A 191 16.67 29.90 16.97
C ARG A 191 15.17 29.80 17.21
N GLU A 192 14.41 29.61 16.14
CA GLU A 192 12.96 29.46 16.19
C GLU A 192 12.48 28.54 15.07
N ALA A 193 11.44 27.75 15.32
CA ALA A 193 10.78 26.95 14.30
C ALA A 193 9.29 26.76 14.62
N VAL A 194 8.46 26.69 13.58
CA VAL A 194 7.05 26.25 13.69
C VAL A 194 6.84 25.06 12.77
N ILE A 195 6.58 23.89 13.37
CA ILE A 195 6.56 22.60 12.69
C ILE A 195 5.19 21.95 12.84
N ASP A 196 4.62 21.48 11.74
CA ASP A 196 3.34 20.74 11.68
C ASP A 196 3.61 19.24 11.66
N GLY A 197 2.85 18.49 12.45
CA GLY A 197 3.04 17.04 12.56
C GLY A 197 1.89 16.33 13.26
N GLU A 198 2.08 15.03 13.48
CA GLU A 198 1.13 14.18 14.18
C GLU A 198 1.84 13.31 15.22
N ILE A 199 1.39 13.38 16.48
CA ILE A 199 1.87 12.52 17.56
C ILE A 199 1.06 11.24 17.57
N ILE A 200 1.75 10.10 17.50
CA ILE A 200 1.17 8.76 17.47
C ILE A 200 1.78 7.84 18.54
N VAL A 201 1.15 6.68 18.70
CA VAL A 201 1.77 5.49 19.30
C VAL A 201 1.70 4.35 18.28
N LEU A 202 2.82 3.67 18.07
CA LEU A 202 2.87 2.47 17.23
C LEU A 202 2.48 1.23 18.05
N ALA A 203 1.64 0.38 17.45
CA ALA A 203 1.41 -0.97 17.94
C ALA A 203 2.62 -1.87 17.60
N ASP A 204 2.66 -3.08 18.16
CA ASP A 204 3.75 -4.04 17.92
C ASP A 204 3.86 -4.44 16.43
N SER A 205 2.77 -4.28 15.66
CA SER A 205 2.74 -4.44 14.21
C SER A 205 3.38 -3.29 13.42
N GLY A 206 3.81 -2.21 14.08
CA GLY A 206 4.35 -1.00 13.44
C GLY A 206 3.31 -0.05 12.86
N VAL A 207 2.02 -0.25 13.14
CA VAL A 207 0.91 0.61 12.69
C VAL A 207 0.51 1.59 13.81
N SER A 208 0.19 2.84 13.45
CA SER A 208 -0.29 3.84 14.42
C SER A 208 -1.66 3.45 14.99
N SER A 209 -1.82 3.55 16.31
CA SER A 209 -3.06 3.21 17.01
C SER A 209 -3.53 4.34 17.93
N PHE A 210 -4.65 4.96 17.58
CA PHE A 210 -5.26 6.01 18.40
C PHE A 210 -5.71 5.49 19.78
N ALA A 211 -6.16 4.23 19.86
CA ALA A 211 -6.58 3.63 21.13
C ALA A 211 -5.39 3.45 22.09
N LEU A 212 -4.22 3.04 21.59
CA LEU A 212 -2.99 2.96 22.37
C LEU A 212 -2.49 4.36 22.77
N LEU A 213 -2.56 5.33 21.86
CA LEU A 213 -2.23 6.72 22.15
C LEU A 213 -3.09 7.28 23.29
N GLN A 214 -4.40 7.03 23.30
CA GLN A 214 -5.29 7.41 24.40
C GLN A 214 -4.93 6.75 25.73
N ALA A 215 -4.61 5.45 25.68
CA ALA A 215 -4.26 4.68 26.87
C ALA A 215 -2.95 5.20 27.48
N ASP A 216 -1.93 5.43 26.66
CA ASP A 216 -0.62 5.92 27.08
C ASP A 216 -0.71 7.38 27.58
N LEU A 217 -1.49 8.24 26.90
CA LEU A 217 -1.77 9.60 27.35
C LEU A 217 -2.46 9.62 28.71
N SER A 218 -3.45 8.75 28.92
CA SER A 218 -4.18 8.63 30.18
C SER A 218 -3.31 8.07 31.30
N ALA A 219 -2.37 7.18 30.97
CA ALA A 219 -1.40 6.60 31.89
C ALA A 219 -0.18 7.51 32.13
N ARG A 220 -0.07 8.65 31.43
CA ARG A 220 1.12 9.53 31.40
C ARG A 220 2.40 8.78 31.02
N ARG A 221 2.27 7.86 30.07
CA ARG A 221 3.36 7.03 29.54
C ARG A 221 3.96 7.71 28.30
N GLY A 222 5.02 8.49 28.51
CA GLY A 222 5.64 9.33 27.45
C GLY A 222 6.65 8.62 26.54
N ASP A 223 7.17 7.45 26.93
CA ASP A 223 8.26 6.73 26.24
C ASP A 223 7.90 6.20 24.84
N ARG A 224 6.60 6.05 24.56
CA ARG A 224 6.11 5.46 23.30
C ARG A 224 5.61 6.47 22.28
N PHE A 225 5.61 7.77 22.62
CA PHE A 225 5.14 8.80 21.72
C PHE A 225 6.16 9.07 20.62
N VAL A 226 5.68 9.06 19.38
CA VAL A 226 6.47 9.43 18.21
C VAL A 226 5.76 10.58 17.51
N TYR A 227 6.49 11.66 17.26
CA TYR A 227 6.00 12.83 16.54
C TYR A 227 6.49 12.78 15.08
N TYR A 228 5.59 12.41 14.17
CA TYR A 228 5.85 12.48 12.74
C TYR A 228 5.60 13.91 12.23
N VAL A 229 6.68 14.62 11.92
CA VAL A 229 6.62 15.98 11.38
C VAL A 229 6.62 15.95 9.87
N PHE A 230 5.74 16.74 9.25
CA PHE A 230 5.49 16.67 7.81
C PHE A 230 5.54 18.00 7.07
N ASP A 231 5.56 19.14 7.77
CA ASP A 231 5.68 20.47 7.14
C ASP A 231 6.36 21.48 8.10
N LEU A 232 7.05 22.47 7.54
CA LEU A 232 7.79 23.52 8.26
C LEU A 232 7.25 24.89 7.82
N MET A 233 6.63 25.61 8.74
CA MET A 233 5.95 26.88 8.45
C MET A 233 6.85 28.09 8.70
N ARG A 234 7.79 27.98 9.63
CA ARG A 234 8.72 29.07 10.00
C ARG A 234 10.05 28.48 10.46
N LEU A 235 11.16 29.15 10.11
CA LEU A 235 12.50 28.80 10.57
C LEU A 235 13.36 30.06 10.72
N ASN A 236 13.98 30.26 11.89
CA ASN A 236 14.97 31.31 12.15
C ASN A 236 14.56 32.75 11.76
N GLY A 237 13.27 33.09 11.88
CA GLY A 237 12.72 34.40 11.51
C GLY A 237 12.01 34.41 10.16
N GLU A 238 12.25 33.43 9.30
CA GLU A 238 11.70 33.35 7.95
C GLU A 238 10.34 32.64 7.95
N ASP A 239 9.35 33.24 7.29
CA ASP A 239 8.02 32.65 7.06
C ASP A 239 8.04 31.85 5.76
N LEU A 240 8.06 30.53 5.88
CA LEU A 240 8.19 29.61 4.75
C LEU A 240 6.84 29.29 4.11
N ARG A 241 5.71 29.72 4.67
CA ARG A 241 4.37 29.32 4.19
C ARG A 241 4.10 29.66 2.73
N ARG A 242 4.78 30.68 2.17
CA ARG A 242 4.63 31.07 0.77
C ARG A 242 5.46 30.21 -0.19
N GLU A 243 6.46 29.50 0.32
CA GLU A 243 7.31 28.62 -0.48
C GLU A 243 6.57 27.35 -0.89
N PRO A 244 6.96 26.69 -1.99
CA PRO A 244 6.44 25.37 -2.39
C PRO A 244 6.60 24.32 -1.27
N LEU A 245 5.69 23.34 -1.21
CA LEU A 245 5.75 22.27 -0.21
C LEU A 245 7.07 21.49 -0.27
N VAL A 246 7.60 21.22 -1.47
CA VAL A 246 8.89 20.54 -1.64
C VAL A 246 10.04 21.27 -0.94
N GLU A 247 10.10 22.60 -1.05
CA GLU A 247 11.13 23.42 -0.40
C GLU A 247 10.97 23.40 1.13
N ARG A 248 9.73 23.50 1.63
CA ARG A 248 9.46 23.43 3.07
C ARG A 248 9.81 22.07 3.66
N LYS A 249 9.51 20.98 2.95
CA LYS A 249 9.89 19.61 3.37
C LYS A 249 11.39 19.39 3.31
N GLN A 250 12.09 19.95 2.32
CA GLN A 250 13.54 19.90 2.25
C GLN A 250 14.18 20.63 3.44
N ALA A 251 13.72 21.86 3.73
CA ALA A 251 14.18 22.63 4.89
C ALA A 251 13.87 21.92 6.23
N LEU A 252 12.73 21.22 6.33
CA LEU A 252 12.39 20.39 7.48
C LEU A 252 13.37 19.21 7.63
N ALA A 253 13.67 18.49 6.54
CA ALA A 253 14.60 17.37 6.56
C ALA A 253 16.02 17.83 6.99
N GLU A 254 16.47 18.99 6.49
CA GLU A 254 17.75 19.59 6.88
C GLU A 254 17.78 20.02 8.34
N LEU A 255 16.69 20.58 8.86
CA LEU A 255 16.56 20.96 10.27
C LEU A 255 16.64 19.73 11.19
N LEU A 256 16.01 18.62 10.80
CA LEU A 256 16.05 17.37 11.55
C LEU A 256 17.43 16.72 11.49
N GLY A 257 18.09 16.74 10.33
CA GLY A 257 19.38 16.07 10.11
C GLY A 257 19.29 14.55 10.33
N ASP A 258 20.44 13.91 10.55
CA ASP A 258 20.51 12.48 10.86
C ASP A 258 19.92 12.22 12.25
N GLN A 259 18.83 11.43 12.29
CA GLN A 259 18.16 11.04 13.53
C GLN A 259 18.40 9.55 13.81
N PRO A 260 18.62 9.16 15.08
CA PRO A 260 18.62 7.76 15.50
C PRO A 260 17.30 7.06 15.14
N GLU A 261 17.33 5.75 14.87
CA GLU A 261 16.13 4.96 14.53
C GLU A 261 15.07 4.98 15.66
N ASP A 262 15.50 5.12 16.90
CA ASP A 262 14.67 5.21 18.11
C ASP A 262 14.24 6.65 18.46
N SER A 263 14.54 7.64 17.60
CA SER A 263 14.14 9.03 17.84
C SER A 263 12.61 9.19 17.93
N ALA A 264 12.18 9.91 18.96
CA ALA A 264 10.78 10.31 19.17
C ALA A 264 10.31 11.37 18.18
N LEU A 265 11.22 11.94 17.38
CA LEU A 265 10.92 12.92 16.32
C LEU A 265 11.29 12.30 14.97
N ARG A 266 10.32 12.16 14.07
CA ARG A 266 10.51 11.49 12.77
C ARG A 266 10.01 12.33 11.62
N PHE A 267 10.74 12.32 10.51
CA PHE A 267 10.30 12.94 9.27
C PHE A 267 9.24 12.06 8.59
N SER A 268 8.11 12.66 8.21
CA SER A 268 7.12 12.02 7.34
C SER A 268 7.59 12.11 5.89
N ASP A 269 8.15 11.01 5.40
CA ASP A 269 8.61 10.90 4.03
C ASP A 269 7.45 10.83 3.04
N HIS A 270 7.73 11.10 1.77
CA HIS A 270 6.73 11.20 0.71
C HIS A 270 7.13 10.43 -0.55
N PHE A 271 6.10 10.09 -1.32
CA PHE A 271 6.18 9.27 -2.51
C PHE A 271 5.71 10.07 -3.74
N HIS A 272 6.42 9.95 -4.86
CA HIS A 272 6.04 10.48 -6.17
C HIS A 272 5.30 9.43 -7.04
N GLU A 273 5.09 8.24 -6.48
CA GLU A 273 4.29 7.14 -7.02
C GLU A 273 2.88 7.60 -7.40
N PRO A 274 2.22 6.99 -8.41
CA PRO A 274 0.80 7.26 -8.64
C PRO A 274 -0.03 7.00 -7.36
N GLY A 275 -0.73 8.03 -6.85
CA GLY A 275 -1.41 7.99 -5.55
C GLY A 275 -2.34 6.80 -5.35
N LYS A 276 -2.97 6.29 -6.42
CA LYS A 276 -3.81 5.09 -6.36
C LYS A 276 -3.04 3.82 -5.96
N ILE A 277 -1.79 3.68 -6.40
CA ILE A 277 -0.92 2.55 -6.04
C ILE A 277 -0.53 2.67 -4.56
N MET A 278 -0.16 3.87 -4.14
CA MET A 278 0.21 4.17 -2.76
C MET A 278 -0.95 3.88 -1.79
N LEU A 279 -2.17 4.31 -2.13
CA LEU A 279 -3.39 3.98 -1.37
C LEU A 279 -3.63 2.47 -1.28
N GLN A 280 -3.46 1.72 -2.37
CA GLN A 280 -3.61 0.25 -2.35
C GLN A 280 -2.60 -0.43 -1.43
N HIS A 281 -1.35 0.02 -1.40
CA HIS A 281 -0.32 -0.54 -0.54
C HIS A 281 -0.55 -0.20 0.93
N VAL A 282 -0.86 1.07 1.23
CA VAL A 282 -1.20 1.53 2.58
C VAL A 282 -2.38 0.74 3.15
N CYS A 283 -3.42 0.49 2.35
CA CYS A 283 -4.56 -0.31 2.81
C CYS A 283 -4.22 -1.79 3.02
N ARG A 284 -3.31 -2.37 2.23
CA ARG A 284 -2.83 -3.76 2.44
C ARG A 284 -2.00 -3.91 3.71
N MET A 285 -1.31 -2.85 4.12
CA MET A 285 -0.50 -2.81 5.33
C MET A 285 -1.31 -2.48 6.60
N GLY A 286 -2.63 -2.31 6.48
CA GLY A 286 -3.50 -1.96 7.61
C GLY A 286 -3.31 -0.52 8.12
N LEU A 287 -2.66 0.34 7.34
CA LEU A 287 -2.48 1.77 7.66
C LEU A 287 -3.78 2.54 7.38
N GLU A 288 -3.95 3.71 7.99
CA GLU A 288 -5.23 4.44 7.96
C GLU A 288 -5.60 4.96 6.56
N GLY A 289 -4.62 5.43 5.80
CA GLY A 289 -4.87 6.08 4.52
C GLY A 289 -3.68 6.88 4.01
N VAL A 290 -3.95 7.75 3.05
CA VAL A 290 -2.97 8.59 2.36
C VAL A 290 -3.36 10.05 2.46
N VAL A 291 -2.41 10.92 2.76
CA VAL A 291 -2.53 12.36 2.53
C VAL A 291 -1.72 12.73 1.30
N SER A 292 -2.40 13.20 0.26
CA SER A 292 -1.80 13.69 -0.98
C SER A 292 -1.75 15.22 -0.94
N LYS A 293 -0.56 15.77 -1.14
CA LYS A 293 -0.31 17.21 -1.04
C LYS A 293 0.32 17.72 -2.34
N ARG A 294 -0.14 18.85 -2.86
CA ARG A 294 0.45 19.50 -4.04
C ARG A 294 1.88 19.93 -3.75
N ALA A 295 2.83 19.45 -4.55
CA ALA A 295 4.27 19.68 -4.39
C ALA A 295 4.64 21.16 -4.50
N ASP A 296 3.97 21.87 -5.42
CA ASP A 296 4.19 23.28 -5.75
C ASP A 296 3.41 24.26 -4.87
N ALA A 297 2.54 23.77 -3.98
CA ALA A 297 1.57 24.62 -3.30
C ALA A 297 2.11 25.29 -2.02
N PRO A 298 1.77 26.57 -1.78
CA PRO A 298 2.02 27.23 -0.51
C PRO A 298 1.16 26.63 0.61
N TYR A 299 1.61 26.78 1.85
CA TYR A 299 0.82 26.45 3.04
C TYR A 299 -0.32 27.45 3.21
N ARG A 300 -1.55 26.97 3.29
CA ARG A 300 -2.75 27.81 3.49
C ARG A 300 -3.62 27.24 4.60
N SER A 301 -3.80 28.03 5.65
CA SER A 301 -4.69 27.70 6.77
C SER A 301 -6.13 27.43 6.30
N GLY A 302 -6.81 26.51 7.00
CA GLY A 302 -8.17 26.10 6.66
C GLY A 302 -8.21 25.01 5.57
N ARG A 303 -9.42 24.71 5.10
CA ARG A 303 -9.67 23.59 4.18
C ARG A 303 -9.49 24.00 2.72
N GLY A 304 -8.65 23.28 2.00
CA GLY A 304 -8.39 23.47 0.56
C GLY A 304 -8.36 22.17 -0.22
N LEU A 305 -8.08 22.27 -1.53
CA LEU A 305 -7.89 21.12 -2.42
C LEU A 305 -6.42 20.74 -2.60
N THR A 306 -5.49 21.54 -2.10
CA THR A 306 -4.05 21.27 -2.21
C THR A 306 -3.60 20.14 -1.28
N TRP A 307 -4.38 19.84 -0.23
CA TRP A 307 -4.22 18.66 0.61
C TRP A 307 -5.49 17.82 0.49
N VAL A 308 -5.32 16.56 0.13
CA VAL A 308 -6.39 15.60 -0.09
C VAL A 308 -6.11 14.38 0.76
N LYS A 309 -7.11 13.85 1.47
CA LYS A 309 -6.99 12.60 2.21
C LYS A 309 -7.85 11.51 1.59
N SER A 310 -7.31 10.30 1.50
CA SER A 310 -8.02 9.11 1.03
C SER A 310 -7.81 8.00 2.05
N LYS A 311 -8.90 7.49 2.62
CA LYS A 311 -8.87 6.56 3.75
C LYS A 311 -9.11 5.11 3.29
N CYS A 312 -8.48 4.17 3.99
CA CYS A 312 -8.66 2.73 3.78
C CYS A 312 -9.93 2.18 4.45
N THR A 313 -10.30 2.76 5.59
CA THR A 313 -11.50 2.43 6.36
C THR A 313 -12.38 3.67 6.56
N LEU A 314 -13.68 3.47 6.79
CA LEU A 314 -14.58 4.59 7.09
C LEU A 314 -14.50 4.89 8.60
N ARG A 315 -13.64 5.85 8.95
CA ARG A 315 -13.46 6.34 10.32
C ARG A 315 -13.70 7.84 10.39
N GLN A 316 -14.47 8.29 11.38
CA GLN A 316 -14.83 9.71 11.55
C GLN A 316 -15.11 10.05 13.02
N GLU A 317 -14.99 11.34 13.35
CA GLU A 317 -15.49 11.88 14.61
C GLU A 317 -17.01 12.02 14.64
N PHE A 318 -17.60 11.76 15.81
CA PHE A 318 -19.01 12.00 16.12
C PHE A 318 -19.18 12.63 17.49
N VAL A 319 -20.19 13.48 17.63
CA VAL A 319 -20.60 14.06 18.90
C VAL A 319 -21.44 13.06 19.70
N ILE A 320 -21.11 12.86 20.97
CA ILE A 320 -21.86 11.98 21.87
C ILE A 320 -23.04 12.76 22.45
N GLY A 321 -24.27 12.30 22.18
CA GLY A 321 -25.50 12.92 22.66
C GLY A 321 -26.28 12.09 23.69
N GLY A 322 -25.86 10.85 23.96
CA GLY A 322 -26.44 10.02 25.00
C GLY A 322 -25.73 8.68 25.15
N TYR A 323 -26.13 7.89 26.13
CA TYR A 323 -25.60 6.55 26.35
C TYR A 323 -26.63 5.61 26.99
N LEU A 324 -26.43 4.30 26.81
CA LEU A 324 -27.09 3.27 27.62
C LEU A 324 -26.10 2.72 28.65
N PRO A 325 -26.45 2.72 29.95
CA PRO A 325 -25.69 2.00 30.95
C PRO A 325 -25.79 0.49 30.71
N SER A 326 -24.82 -0.25 31.22
CA SER A 326 -24.84 -1.72 31.21
C SER A 326 -25.11 -2.25 32.62
N GLU A 327 -25.99 -3.24 32.73
CA GLU A 327 -26.35 -3.92 33.99
C GLU A 327 -25.39 -5.09 34.31
N LYS A 328 -24.47 -5.42 33.40
CA LYS A 328 -23.47 -6.48 33.62
C LYS A 328 -22.34 -5.99 34.51
N THR A 329 -22.01 -6.76 35.54
CA THR A 329 -20.88 -6.54 36.46
C THR A 329 -19.57 -6.33 35.68
N GLY A 330 -18.85 -5.25 36.00
CA GLY A 330 -17.58 -4.89 35.33
C GLY A 330 -17.72 -4.14 33.99
N ARG A 331 -18.95 -3.92 33.48
CA ARG A 331 -19.19 -3.16 32.24
C ARG A 331 -20.14 -2.00 32.52
N GLY A 332 -19.61 -0.81 32.79
CA GLY A 332 -20.41 0.37 33.13
C GLY A 332 -21.17 1.02 31.96
N LEU A 333 -20.81 0.69 30.71
CA LEU A 333 -21.35 1.32 29.50
C LEU A 333 -21.75 0.24 28.48
N ARG A 334 -23.01 0.27 28.01
CA ARG A 334 -23.52 -0.66 26.98
C ARG A 334 -23.28 -0.11 25.58
N SER A 335 -23.65 1.15 25.34
CA SER A 335 -23.49 1.80 24.04
C SER A 335 -23.61 3.31 24.13
N LEU A 336 -22.94 4.03 23.24
CA LEU A 336 -23.11 5.46 23.01
C LEU A 336 -24.16 5.73 21.93
N LEU A 337 -24.82 6.88 22.01
CA LEU A 337 -25.61 7.48 20.94
C LEU A 337 -24.81 8.65 20.38
N VAL A 338 -24.54 8.61 19.09
CA VAL A 338 -23.64 9.55 18.44
C VAL A 338 -24.33 10.29 17.29
N GLY A 339 -23.82 11.47 16.95
CA GLY A 339 -24.34 12.33 15.89
C GLY A 339 -23.30 13.26 15.29
N TYR A 340 -23.74 14.07 14.33
CA TYR A 340 -22.90 15.09 13.68
C TYR A 340 -23.74 16.35 13.44
N HIS A 341 -23.09 17.50 13.39
CA HIS A 341 -23.72 18.77 13.04
C HIS A 341 -23.91 18.91 11.53
N GLU A 342 -25.10 19.37 11.12
CA GLU A 342 -25.37 19.82 9.76
C GLU A 342 -26.29 21.05 9.87
N ARG A 343 -25.89 22.18 9.28
CA ARG A 343 -26.65 23.45 9.32
C ARG A 343 -27.05 23.88 10.75
N GLY A 344 -26.14 23.75 11.70
CA GLY A 344 -26.33 24.15 13.10
C GLY A 344 -27.18 23.20 13.94
N LYS A 345 -27.67 22.09 13.39
CA LYS A 345 -28.47 21.08 14.11
C LYS A 345 -27.67 19.79 14.30
N LEU A 346 -27.80 19.15 15.46
CA LEU A 346 -27.18 17.85 15.73
C LEU A 346 -28.08 16.73 15.20
N HIS A 347 -27.61 16.01 14.18
CA HIS A 347 -28.30 14.87 13.58
C HIS A 347 -27.82 13.57 14.21
N TYR A 348 -28.77 12.69 14.53
CA TYR A 348 -28.45 11.37 15.06
C TYR A 348 -27.82 10.50 13.98
N ALA A 349 -26.69 9.87 14.30
CA ALA A 349 -25.90 9.06 13.37
C ALA A 349 -25.86 7.58 13.76
N GLY A 350 -26.34 7.17 14.94
CA GLY A 350 -26.43 5.76 15.30
C GLY A 350 -25.99 5.43 16.73
N ARG A 351 -25.92 4.13 17.02
CA ARG A 351 -25.41 3.59 18.30
C ARG A 351 -24.05 2.93 18.10
N VAL A 352 -23.16 3.13 19.08
CA VAL A 352 -21.81 2.54 19.12
C VAL A 352 -21.73 1.65 20.36
N GLY A 353 -21.68 0.32 20.17
CA GLY A 353 -21.77 -0.67 21.26
C GLY A 353 -20.48 -1.45 21.52
N THR A 354 -19.43 -1.21 20.74
CA THR A 354 -18.16 -1.96 20.79
C THR A 354 -16.97 -0.99 20.85
N GLY A 355 -15.78 -1.49 21.15
CA GLY A 355 -14.55 -0.68 21.25
C GLY A 355 -14.21 -0.18 22.65
N PHE A 356 -14.99 -0.51 23.69
CA PHE A 356 -14.71 -0.08 25.07
C PHE A 356 -13.82 -1.07 25.83
N SER A 357 -12.61 -0.66 26.23
CA SER A 357 -11.83 -1.37 27.27
C SER A 357 -12.42 -1.09 28.66
N GLY A 358 -12.19 -1.97 29.64
CA GLY A 358 -12.79 -1.83 30.99
C GLY A 358 -12.48 -0.50 31.68
N LYS A 359 -11.23 -0.04 31.59
CA LYS A 359 -10.79 1.27 32.10
C LYS A 359 -11.41 2.42 31.31
N MET A 360 -11.35 2.36 29.98
CA MET A 360 -11.90 3.41 29.11
C MET A 360 -13.42 3.57 29.28
N ALA A 361 -14.16 2.48 29.43
CA ALA A 361 -15.60 2.52 29.67
C ALA A 361 -15.93 3.24 30.99
N THR A 362 -15.13 2.99 32.03
CA THR A 362 -15.31 3.58 33.37
C THR A 362 -15.04 5.08 33.35
N ASP A 363 -13.91 5.49 32.76
CA ASP A 363 -13.52 6.90 32.66
C ASP A 363 -14.49 7.69 31.77
N LEU A 364 -14.90 7.11 30.64
CA LEU A 364 -15.88 7.70 29.75
C LEU A 364 -17.24 7.87 30.44
N LYS A 365 -17.70 6.85 31.19
CA LYS A 365 -18.95 6.94 31.94
C LYS A 365 -18.90 8.06 32.97
N LYS A 366 -17.79 8.21 33.72
CA LYS A 366 -17.62 9.29 34.70
C LYS A 366 -17.75 10.68 34.05
N LYS A 367 -17.16 10.88 32.87
CA LYS A 367 -17.30 12.13 32.11
C LYS A 367 -18.75 12.36 31.65
N LEU A 368 -19.42 11.31 31.16
CA LEU A 368 -20.80 11.39 30.69
C LEU A 368 -21.81 11.66 31.81
N ASP A 369 -21.62 11.07 32.99
CA ASP A 369 -22.47 11.29 34.17
C ASP A 369 -22.50 12.78 34.56
N GLY A 370 -21.35 13.47 34.48
CA GLY A 370 -21.24 14.91 34.71
C GLY A 370 -21.90 15.80 33.66
N LEU A 371 -22.30 15.23 32.51
CA LEU A 371 -22.89 15.96 31.39
C LEU A 371 -24.37 15.63 31.17
N THR A 372 -25.02 14.96 32.12
CA THR A 372 -26.41 14.51 31.98
C THR A 372 -27.37 15.65 31.61
N ALA A 373 -28.29 15.38 30.68
CA ALA A 373 -29.29 16.31 30.19
C ALA A 373 -30.71 15.75 30.38
N ARG A 374 -31.72 16.64 30.50
CA ARG A 374 -33.13 16.24 30.68
C ARG A 374 -33.80 15.84 29.36
N THR A 375 -33.34 16.38 28.24
CA THR A 375 -33.92 16.20 26.91
C THR A 375 -32.87 15.72 25.92
N SER A 376 -33.32 15.09 24.83
CA SER A 376 -32.43 14.64 23.77
C SER A 376 -31.78 15.84 23.06
N PRO A 377 -30.46 15.83 22.81
CA PRO A 377 -29.79 16.89 22.07
C PRO A 377 -29.94 16.73 20.54
N PHE A 378 -30.50 15.61 20.07
CA PHE A 378 -30.67 15.34 18.64
C PHE A 378 -31.90 16.05 18.08
N SER A 379 -31.76 16.58 16.87
CA SER A 379 -32.79 17.34 16.16
C SER A 379 -33.97 16.50 15.63
N ALA A 380 -33.83 15.17 15.62
CA ALA A 380 -34.86 14.23 15.18
C ALA A 380 -35.08 13.15 16.26
N ALA A 381 -36.25 12.49 16.21
CA ALA A 381 -36.57 11.39 17.11
C ALA A 381 -35.58 10.23 16.95
N VAL A 382 -34.99 9.79 18.06
CA VAL A 382 -34.06 8.66 18.08
C VAL A 382 -34.73 7.40 18.65
N PRO A 383 -34.26 6.19 18.29
CA PRO A 383 -34.88 4.94 18.72
C PRO A 383 -34.98 4.86 20.26
N LYS A 384 -36.21 4.67 20.76
CA LYS A 384 -36.50 4.55 22.21
C LYS A 384 -35.78 3.31 22.79
N GLY A 385 -35.34 3.42 24.04
CA GLY A 385 -34.74 2.30 24.79
C GLY A 385 -34.91 2.52 26.29
N LYS A 386 -35.26 1.47 27.03
CA LYS A 386 -35.32 1.54 28.50
C LYS A 386 -33.93 1.90 29.06
N GLY A 387 -33.88 2.83 30.02
CA GLY A 387 -32.64 3.23 30.70
C GLY A 387 -31.71 4.17 29.91
N LEU A 388 -32.18 4.79 28.84
CA LEU A 388 -31.38 5.72 28.03
C LEU A 388 -31.11 7.04 28.79
N VAL A 389 -29.86 7.46 28.85
CA VAL A 389 -29.42 8.72 29.50
C VAL A 389 -28.96 9.71 28.43
N TRP A 390 -29.50 10.93 28.44
CA TRP A 390 -29.08 12.01 27.55
C TRP A 390 -27.89 12.76 28.15
N VAL A 391 -27.01 13.27 27.29
CA VAL A 391 -25.92 14.15 27.72
C VAL A 391 -25.88 15.41 26.88
N LYS A 392 -25.30 16.49 27.43
CA LYS A 392 -24.95 17.69 26.68
C LYS A 392 -23.97 17.29 25.56
N PRO A 393 -24.18 17.75 24.31
CA PRO A 393 -23.40 17.31 23.15
C PRO A 393 -22.02 17.99 23.10
N GLN A 394 -21.18 17.73 24.11
CA GLN A 394 -19.88 18.38 24.30
C GLN A 394 -18.70 17.44 24.02
N LEU A 395 -18.89 16.12 24.17
CA LEU A 395 -17.82 15.15 23.96
C LEU A 395 -17.82 14.66 22.52
N VAL A 396 -16.64 14.64 21.91
CA VAL A 396 -16.42 14.11 20.57
C VAL A 396 -15.70 12.76 20.68
N GLY A 397 -16.22 11.75 20.00
CA GLY A 397 -15.63 10.41 19.92
C GLY A 397 -15.15 10.09 18.52
N GLU A 398 -13.95 9.52 18.40
CA GLU A 398 -13.49 8.87 17.17
C GLU A 398 -14.19 7.52 17.03
N VAL A 399 -14.85 7.28 15.89
CA VAL A 399 -15.61 6.06 15.64
C VAL A 399 -15.21 5.49 14.28
N GLU A 400 -14.84 4.22 14.29
CA GLU A 400 -14.67 3.43 13.08
C GLU A 400 -15.98 2.70 12.76
N PHE A 401 -16.39 2.70 11.49
CA PHE A 401 -17.63 2.08 11.05
C PHE A 401 -17.50 1.55 9.63
N ARG A 402 -18.38 0.61 9.23
CA ARG A 402 -18.25 -0.07 7.92
C ARG A 402 -18.95 0.67 6.78
N SER A 403 -20.02 1.39 7.08
CA SER A 403 -20.81 2.11 6.07
C SER A 403 -21.81 3.07 6.70
N TRP A 404 -22.21 4.09 5.94
CA TRP A 404 -23.42 4.86 6.17
C TRP A 404 -24.63 4.18 5.51
N THR A 405 -25.80 4.20 6.15
CA THR A 405 -27.08 3.87 5.52
C THR A 405 -27.60 5.03 4.69
N ALA A 406 -28.63 4.77 3.86
CA ALA A 406 -29.38 5.81 3.16
C ALA A 406 -29.95 6.87 4.13
N ASP A 407 -30.35 6.43 5.33
CA ASP A 407 -30.85 7.30 6.41
C ASP A 407 -29.73 8.00 7.20
N ARG A 408 -28.49 7.96 6.71
CA ARG A 408 -27.30 8.56 7.35
C ARG A 408 -27.04 8.04 8.77
N ILE A 409 -27.23 6.74 8.96
CA ILE A 409 -26.87 6.02 10.18
C ILE A 409 -25.62 5.18 9.92
N ILE A 410 -24.68 5.14 10.86
CA ILE A 410 -23.48 4.29 10.78
C ILE A 410 -23.79 2.84 11.14
N ARG A 411 -23.19 1.89 10.42
CA ARG A 411 -23.29 0.44 10.71
C ARG A 411 -21.95 -0.16 11.12
N HIS A 412 -22.01 -1.08 12.08
CA HIS A 412 -20.85 -1.77 12.68
C HIS A 412 -19.85 -0.78 13.27
N ALA A 413 -20.33 0.09 14.15
CA ALA A 413 -19.52 1.13 14.75
C ALA A 413 -18.77 0.64 16.00
N SER A 414 -17.48 0.97 16.07
CA SER A 414 -16.59 0.74 17.20
C SER A 414 -15.98 2.05 17.67
N PHE A 415 -16.04 2.31 18.98
CA PHE A 415 -15.48 3.51 19.61
C PHE A 415 -13.96 3.34 19.75
N GLN A 416 -13.19 4.33 19.31
CA GLN A 416 -11.73 4.30 19.36
C GLN A 416 -11.16 5.15 20.50
N GLY A 417 -11.82 6.25 20.86
CA GLY A 417 -11.39 7.14 21.94
C GLY A 417 -12.05 8.52 21.87
N LEU A 418 -11.78 9.38 22.87
CA LEU A 418 -12.27 10.76 22.89
C LEU A 418 -11.33 11.70 22.15
N ARG A 419 -11.90 12.64 21.40
CA ARG A 419 -11.19 13.74 20.74
C ARG A 419 -11.37 15.02 21.57
N GLU A 420 -10.47 15.21 22.53
CA GLU A 420 -10.46 16.42 23.39
C GLU A 420 -9.80 17.62 22.70
N ASP A 421 -9.20 17.40 21.54
CA ASP A 421 -8.51 18.39 20.70
C ASP A 421 -9.45 19.16 19.76
N LYS A 422 -10.72 18.78 19.67
CA LYS A 422 -11.69 19.28 18.69
C LYS A 422 -13.03 19.64 19.34
N PRO A 423 -13.60 20.83 19.09
CA PRO A 423 -14.92 21.20 19.61
C PRO A 423 -16.04 20.42 18.90
N ALA A 424 -17.13 20.17 19.62
CA ALA A 424 -18.24 19.35 19.12
C ALA A 424 -18.95 19.98 17.92
N GLU A 425 -19.03 21.30 17.89
CA GLU A 425 -19.72 22.10 16.87
C GLU A 425 -19.06 21.95 15.48
N GLU A 426 -17.78 21.57 15.42
CA GLU A 426 -17.03 21.36 14.17
C GLU A 426 -17.21 19.96 13.56
N VAL A 427 -17.91 19.06 14.23
CA VAL A 427 -18.09 17.68 13.78
C VAL A 427 -19.23 17.59 12.78
N VAL A 428 -18.91 17.56 11.48
CA VAL A 428 -19.87 17.44 10.37
C VAL A 428 -19.70 16.11 9.62
N GLN A 429 -20.73 15.67 8.89
CA GLN A 429 -20.63 14.46 8.05
C GLN A 429 -19.62 14.65 6.90
N GLU A 430 -18.59 13.80 6.83
CA GLU A 430 -17.66 13.79 5.70
C GLU A 430 -18.33 13.19 4.45
N LYS A 431 -18.36 13.93 3.33
CA LYS A 431 -18.87 13.47 2.03
C LYS A 431 -17.76 13.58 0.98
N PRO A 432 -17.49 12.53 0.18
CA PRO A 432 -16.61 12.64 -0.99
C PRO A 432 -17.20 13.65 -1.99
N LYS A 433 -16.37 14.53 -2.56
CA LYS A 433 -16.85 15.52 -3.55
C LYS A 433 -17.07 14.80 -4.89
N ARG A 434 -18.27 14.95 -5.46
CA ARG A 434 -18.64 14.30 -6.74
C ARG A 434 -18.00 15.06 -7.91
N ALA A 435 -17.19 14.39 -8.72
CA ALA A 435 -16.77 14.89 -10.03
C ALA A 435 -17.97 14.88 -10.99
N SER A 436 -18.24 16.01 -11.62
CA SER A 436 -19.32 16.22 -12.59
C SER A 436 -18.89 15.81 -14.01
N GLY A 437 -19.64 14.92 -14.65
CA GLY A 437 -19.49 14.57 -16.06
C GLY A 437 -20.70 13.78 -16.57
N LYS A 438 -21.41 14.38 -17.54
CA LYS A 438 -22.62 13.94 -18.29
C LYS A 438 -22.32 12.67 -19.13
N GLY A 439 -23.27 11.85 -19.60
CA GLY A 439 -24.73 11.89 -19.65
C GLY A 439 -25.26 10.54 -20.18
N GLU A 440 -26.54 10.30 -19.93
CA GLU A 440 -27.31 9.11 -20.34
C GLU A 440 -27.59 9.11 -21.85
N SER A 441 -27.70 7.91 -22.43
CA SER A 441 -28.63 7.64 -23.54
C SER A 441 -29.12 6.20 -23.46
N ASP A 442 -30.40 6.05 -23.74
CA ASP A 442 -31.29 4.93 -23.45
C ASP A 442 -31.63 4.15 -24.73
N ALA A 443 -32.27 2.99 -24.52
CA ALA A 443 -33.06 2.18 -25.47
C ALA A 443 -32.38 1.13 -26.37
N GLY A 444 -32.95 -0.09 -26.33
CA GLY A 444 -33.01 -0.99 -27.48
C GLY A 444 -32.93 -2.49 -27.16
N GLY A 445 -34.02 -3.09 -26.64
CA GLY A 445 -34.13 -4.53 -26.42
C GLY A 445 -34.31 -5.34 -27.71
N GLY A 446 -33.80 -6.57 -27.71
CA GLY A 446 -34.03 -7.56 -28.76
C GLY A 446 -33.64 -8.96 -28.28
N THR A 447 -34.64 -9.76 -27.93
CA THR A 447 -34.54 -11.15 -27.48
C THR A 447 -34.36 -12.12 -28.64
N ALA A 448 -33.37 -13.02 -28.58
CA ALA A 448 -33.43 -14.31 -29.26
C ALA A 448 -32.51 -15.35 -28.58
N THR A 449 -33.06 -16.52 -28.30
CA THR A 449 -32.39 -17.78 -27.94
C THR A 449 -33.24 -18.92 -28.53
N PRO A 450 -32.79 -20.20 -28.57
CA PRO A 450 -31.43 -20.73 -28.80
C PRO A 450 -31.45 -22.02 -29.70
N LYS A 451 -30.29 -22.64 -29.98
CA LYS A 451 -30.05 -24.11 -30.20
C LYS A 451 -28.57 -24.33 -30.60
N ALA A 452 -27.81 -25.39 -30.27
CA ALA A 452 -27.92 -26.58 -29.40
C ALA A 452 -26.47 -27.15 -29.23
N ALA A 453 -26.00 -27.39 -28.00
CA ALA A 453 -25.66 -28.68 -27.36
C ALA A 453 -24.48 -29.52 -27.89
N SER A 454 -23.44 -29.68 -27.05
CA SER A 454 -22.61 -30.89 -26.95
C SER A 454 -22.35 -31.26 -25.48
N ALA A 455 -22.19 -32.57 -25.23
CA ALA A 455 -22.33 -33.24 -23.94
C ALA A 455 -21.08 -33.15 -23.02
N GLY A 456 -21.31 -33.23 -21.70
CA GLY A 456 -20.27 -33.41 -20.66
C GLY A 456 -19.91 -32.17 -19.84
N VAL A 457 -20.32 -30.99 -20.28
CA VAL A 457 -19.97 -29.70 -19.68
C VAL A 457 -20.85 -29.41 -18.45
N ALA A 458 -20.24 -28.97 -17.33
CA ALA A 458 -20.98 -28.62 -16.12
C ALA A 458 -22.03 -27.54 -16.44
N ARG A 459 -23.27 -27.74 -15.97
CA ARG A 459 -24.39 -26.83 -16.25
C ARG A 459 -24.68 -25.97 -15.04
N THR A 460 -25.05 -24.72 -15.28
CA THR A 460 -25.40 -23.76 -14.23
C THR A 460 -26.83 -23.25 -14.35
N SER A 461 -27.45 -22.99 -13.20
CA SER A 461 -28.72 -22.26 -13.09
C SER A 461 -28.55 -20.74 -13.06
N VAL A 462 -27.31 -20.24 -12.99
CA VAL A 462 -26.99 -18.81 -12.92
C VAL A 462 -27.17 -18.16 -14.30
N LYS A 463 -28.01 -17.12 -14.37
CA LYS A 463 -28.19 -16.34 -15.59
C LYS A 463 -27.03 -15.35 -15.78
N LEU A 464 -26.30 -15.49 -16.89
CA LEU A 464 -25.23 -14.56 -17.26
C LEU A 464 -25.82 -13.29 -17.88
N SER A 465 -25.48 -12.12 -17.35
CA SER A 465 -25.76 -10.83 -18.00
C SER A 465 -24.56 -10.40 -18.84
N HIS A 466 -24.84 -9.80 -20.00
CA HIS A 466 -23.84 -9.39 -21.00
C HIS A 466 -22.84 -10.52 -21.33
N PRO A 467 -23.31 -11.70 -21.79
CA PRO A 467 -22.46 -12.85 -22.08
C PRO A 467 -21.34 -12.51 -23.08
N ASP A 468 -21.65 -11.72 -24.10
CA ASP A 468 -20.71 -11.34 -25.16
C ASP A 468 -19.71 -10.25 -24.74
N LYS A 469 -19.79 -9.75 -23.50
CA LYS A 469 -18.87 -8.72 -23.00
C LYS A 469 -17.45 -9.26 -23.01
N LEU A 470 -16.57 -8.63 -23.79
CA LEU A 470 -15.16 -8.99 -23.85
C LEU A 470 -14.45 -8.68 -22.53
N LEU A 471 -14.00 -9.73 -21.84
CA LEU A 471 -13.17 -9.62 -20.65
C LEU A 471 -11.70 -9.48 -21.02
N TRP A 472 -11.28 -10.10 -22.14
CA TRP A 472 -9.99 -9.89 -22.79
C TRP A 472 -10.21 -9.43 -24.24
N PRO A 473 -10.24 -8.11 -24.50
CA PRO A 473 -10.57 -7.58 -25.82
C PRO A 473 -9.56 -7.95 -26.92
N ASP A 474 -8.27 -7.94 -26.59
CA ASP A 474 -7.18 -8.26 -27.54
C ASP A 474 -7.28 -9.73 -28.01
N GLU A 475 -7.62 -10.63 -27.09
CA GLU A 475 -7.78 -12.06 -27.32
C GLU A 475 -9.22 -12.44 -27.73
N LYS A 476 -10.13 -11.47 -27.79
CA LYS A 476 -11.56 -11.67 -28.10
C LYS A 476 -12.27 -12.68 -27.19
N VAL A 477 -11.82 -12.80 -25.93
CA VAL A 477 -12.46 -13.69 -24.95
C VAL A 477 -13.57 -12.95 -24.21
N SER A 478 -14.78 -13.47 -24.34
CA SER A 478 -15.99 -12.96 -23.69
C SER A 478 -16.19 -13.51 -22.28
N LYS A 479 -17.19 -12.97 -21.58
CA LYS A 479 -17.64 -13.46 -20.28
C LYS A 479 -18.24 -14.86 -20.38
N LEU A 480 -18.91 -15.18 -21.49
CA LEU A 480 -19.43 -16.51 -21.76
C LEU A 480 -18.30 -17.51 -21.99
N ASP A 481 -17.28 -17.15 -22.78
CA ASP A 481 -16.12 -18.02 -23.02
C ASP A 481 -15.41 -18.38 -21.71
N LEU A 482 -15.31 -17.42 -20.78
CA LEU A 482 -14.76 -17.68 -19.44
C LEU A 482 -15.60 -18.68 -18.64
N LEU A 483 -16.93 -18.57 -18.70
CA LEU A 483 -17.83 -19.51 -18.05
C LEU A 483 -17.73 -20.91 -18.68
N ASP A 484 -17.68 -20.98 -20.01
CA ASP A 484 -17.57 -22.23 -20.76
C ASP A 484 -16.24 -22.94 -20.48
N HIS A 485 -15.14 -22.19 -20.38
CA HIS A 485 -13.86 -22.72 -19.89
C HIS A 485 -14.01 -23.35 -18.51
N TYR A 486 -14.61 -22.62 -17.55
CA TYR A 486 -14.81 -23.15 -16.21
C TYR A 486 -15.73 -24.38 -16.19
N ALA A 487 -16.72 -24.41 -17.06
CA ALA A 487 -17.61 -25.56 -17.21
C ALA A 487 -16.89 -26.79 -17.77
N LEU A 488 -15.93 -26.60 -18.67
CA LEU A 488 -15.05 -27.63 -19.23
C LEU A 488 -14.08 -28.18 -18.18
N VAL A 489 -13.45 -27.32 -17.39
CA VAL A 489 -12.44 -27.74 -16.40
C VAL A 489 -13.06 -28.15 -15.05
N TRP A 490 -14.35 -27.91 -14.82
CA TRP A 490 -15.00 -28.15 -13.52
C TRP A 490 -14.74 -29.54 -12.93
N PRO A 491 -14.87 -30.67 -13.66
CA PRO A 491 -14.59 -32.00 -13.12
C PRO A 491 -13.14 -32.21 -12.63
N ARG A 492 -12.21 -31.36 -13.06
CA ARG A 492 -10.81 -31.36 -12.62
C ARG A 492 -10.55 -30.31 -11.53
N MET A 493 -11.24 -29.19 -11.59
CA MET A 493 -11.05 -27.99 -10.76
C MET A 493 -11.75 -28.09 -9.41
N GLU A 494 -12.92 -28.74 -9.32
CA GLU A 494 -13.80 -28.67 -8.14
C GLU A 494 -13.11 -29.06 -6.83
N GLN A 495 -12.24 -30.09 -6.85
CA GLN A 495 -11.47 -30.55 -5.68
C GLN A 495 -10.58 -29.45 -5.08
N PHE A 496 -10.21 -28.42 -5.86
CA PHE A 496 -9.32 -27.35 -5.42
C PHE A 496 -10.04 -26.11 -4.94
N VAL A 497 -11.33 -25.91 -5.26
CA VAL A 497 -12.02 -24.63 -5.03
C VAL A 497 -13.28 -24.75 -4.18
N VAL A 498 -13.89 -25.93 -4.14
CA VAL A 498 -15.06 -26.18 -3.30
C VAL A 498 -14.65 -26.14 -1.83
N ASN A 499 -15.47 -25.49 -1.01
CA ASN A 499 -15.25 -25.35 0.44
C ASN A 499 -13.88 -24.76 0.80
N ARG A 500 -13.29 -23.94 -0.06
CA ARG A 500 -12.08 -23.18 0.25
C ARG A 500 -12.37 -21.71 0.37
N PRO A 501 -11.81 -21.03 1.39
CA PRO A 501 -11.81 -19.58 1.44
C PRO A 501 -11.18 -19.00 0.16
N LEU A 502 -11.87 -18.04 -0.46
CA LEU A 502 -11.50 -17.45 -1.73
C LEU A 502 -11.08 -15.99 -1.59
N SER A 503 -10.08 -15.61 -2.37
CA SER A 503 -9.84 -14.21 -2.75
C SER A 503 -10.02 -14.06 -4.25
N LEU A 504 -10.74 -13.02 -4.67
CA LEU A 504 -11.24 -12.89 -6.03
C LEU A 504 -10.61 -11.69 -6.71
N VAL A 505 -10.10 -11.87 -7.92
CA VAL A 505 -9.77 -10.74 -8.81
C VAL A 505 -10.92 -10.55 -9.77
N ARG A 506 -11.54 -9.38 -9.74
CA ARG A 506 -12.64 -9.02 -10.62
C ARG A 506 -12.22 -7.97 -11.61
N ALA A 507 -12.73 -8.11 -12.83
CA ALA A 507 -12.57 -7.18 -13.94
C ALA A 507 -13.93 -7.02 -14.66
N PRO A 508 -14.91 -6.34 -14.06
CA PRO A 508 -16.26 -6.22 -14.61
C PRO A 508 -16.28 -5.58 -15.98
N ASP A 509 -15.34 -4.68 -16.27
CA ASP A 509 -15.16 -3.97 -17.54
C ASP A 509 -14.01 -4.55 -18.39
N GLY A 510 -13.65 -5.80 -18.11
CA GLY A 510 -12.52 -6.48 -18.74
C GLY A 510 -11.16 -6.05 -18.16
N ILE A 511 -10.12 -6.79 -18.54
CA ILE A 511 -8.79 -6.68 -17.94
C ILE A 511 -8.06 -5.36 -18.27
N GLY A 512 -8.49 -4.66 -19.32
CA GLY A 512 -8.02 -3.32 -19.68
C GLY A 512 -8.61 -2.22 -18.80
N GLY A 513 -9.70 -2.51 -18.08
CA GLY A 513 -10.35 -1.60 -17.15
C GLY A 513 -9.86 -1.74 -15.70
N GLN A 514 -10.68 -1.27 -14.75
CA GLN A 514 -10.36 -1.38 -13.33
C GLN A 514 -10.48 -2.83 -12.86
N ARG A 515 -9.41 -3.33 -12.25
CA ARG A 515 -9.36 -4.63 -11.57
C ARG A 515 -9.40 -4.43 -10.08
N PHE A 516 -10.02 -5.36 -9.35
CA PHE A 516 -10.10 -5.28 -7.90
C PHE A 516 -9.98 -6.64 -7.25
N PHE A 517 -9.35 -6.63 -6.10
CA PHE A 517 -9.15 -7.78 -5.25
C PHE A 517 -10.21 -7.77 -4.16
N GLN A 518 -10.98 -8.84 -4.03
CA GLN A 518 -12.13 -8.92 -3.12
C GLN A 518 -12.01 -10.17 -2.24
N LYS A 519 -11.94 -9.96 -0.91
CA LYS A 519 -11.94 -11.03 0.10
C LYS A 519 -13.29 -11.21 0.81
N HIS A 520 -14.13 -10.17 0.85
CA HIS A 520 -15.40 -10.16 1.59
C HIS A 520 -16.60 -9.94 0.67
N ALA A 521 -17.80 -10.27 1.15
CA ALA A 521 -19.02 -10.12 0.35
C ALA A 521 -19.34 -8.65 0.08
N SER A 522 -20.03 -8.41 -1.02
CA SER A 522 -20.58 -7.10 -1.39
C SER A 522 -22.08 -7.19 -1.59
N PRO A 523 -22.82 -6.06 -1.44
CA PRO A 523 -24.25 -6.03 -1.73
C PRO A 523 -24.56 -6.54 -3.15
N GLY A 524 -25.63 -7.34 -3.28
CA GLY A 524 -26.03 -7.96 -4.55
C GLY A 524 -25.18 -9.15 -4.99
N MET A 525 -24.24 -9.62 -4.17
CA MET A 525 -23.55 -10.89 -4.40
C MET A 525 -24.54 -12.05 -4.24
N SER A 526 -24.53 -12.98 -5.20
CA SER A 526 -25.40 -14.15 -5.22
C SER A 526 -25.28 -14.97 -3.94
N ASP A 527 -26.38 -15.61 -3.55
CA ASP A 527 -26.47 -16.61 -2.49
C ASP A 527 -25.75 -17.93 -2.83
N LYS A 528 -25.47 -18.17 -4.11
CA LYS A 528 -24.62 -19.28 -4.59
C LYS A 528 -23.14 -19.10 -4.19
N ILE A 529 -22.73 -17.88 -3.84
CA ILE A 529 -21.42 -17.62 -3.24
C ILE A 529 -21.62 -17.67 -1.72
N ALA A 530 -21.21 -18.80 -1.14
CA ALA A 530 -21.37 -19.09 0.27
C ALA A 530 -20.47 -18.20 1.13
N ARG A 531 -20.90 -18.00 2.38
CA ARG A 531 -20.26 -17.10 3.33
C ARG A 531 -20.24 -17.75 4.70
N MET A 532 -19.16 -17.54 5.42
CA MET A 532 -19.09 -17.84 6.84
C MET A 532 -18.34 -16.73 7.56
N LYS A 533 -18.43 -16.72 8.89
CA LYS A 533 -17.53 -15.93 9.71
C LYS A 533 -16.37 -16.80 10.12
N ASP A 534 -15.18 -16.26 10.00
CA ASP A 534 -13.99 -16.82 10.62
C ASP A 534 -14.23 -16.96 12.13
N PRO A 535 -14.06 -18.16 12.72
CA PRO A 535 -14.25 -18.36 14.15
C PRO A 535 -13.25 -17.59 15.04
N THR A 536 -12.08 -17.25 14.49
CA THR A 536 -10.96 -16.66 15.23
C THR A 536 -11.08 -15.14 15.33
N ASP A 537 -11.34 -14.46 14.21
CA ASP A 537 -11.38 -12.99 14.14
C ASP A 537 -12.76 -12.42 13.76
N GLY A 538 -13.71 -13.28 13.34
CA GLY A 538 -15.05 -12.87 12.94
C GLY A 538 -15.15 -12.24 11.55
N GLU A 539 -14.06 -12.22 10.76
CA GLU A 539 -14.06 -11.73 9.39
C GLU A 539 -14.94 -12.60 8.48
N GLU A 540 -15.45 -12.01 7.40
CA GLU A 540 -16.29 -12.74 6.45
C GLU A 540 -15.43 -13.46 5.41
N ILE A 541 -15.60 -14.78 5.33
CA ILE A 541 -14.95 -15.67 4.36
C ILE A 541 -15.93 -16.00 3.24
N LEU A 542 -15.47 -15.83 1.99
CA LEU A 542 -16.19 -16.27 0.79
C LEU A 542 -15.73 -17.66 0.36
N PHE A 543 -16.65 -18.52 -0.04
CA PHE A 543 -16.34 -19.82 -0.64
C PHE A 543 -17.45 -20.26 -1.60
N ILE A 544 -17.18 -21.27 -2.43
CA ILE A 544 -18.19 -21.88 -3.31
C ILE A 544 -18.40 -23.34 -2.93
N LYS A 545 -19.60 -23.86 -3.16
CA LYS A 545 -19.97 -25.24 -2.84
C LYS A 545 -20.08 -26.13 -4.08
N ASP A 546 -20.28 -25.52 -5.24
CA ASP A 546 -20.59 -26.19 -6.49
C ASP A 546 -20.26 -25.29 -7.69
N PHE A 547 -20.57 -25.78 -8.88
CA PHE A 547 -20.36 -25.05 -10.13
C PHE A 547 -21.24 -23.80 -10.24
N ASP A 548 -22.44 -23.78 -9.64
CA ASP A 548 -23.27 -22.58 -9.61
C ASP A 548 -22.59 -21.44 -8.83
N GLY A 549 -21.89 -21.76 -7.75
CA GLY A 549 -21.04 -20.80 -7.05
C GLY A 549 -19.97 -20.20 -7.96
N LEU A 550 -19.26 -21.03 -8.73
CA LEU A 550 -18.24 -20.56 -9.68
C LEU A 550 -18.85 -19.73 -10.82
N ALA A 551 -19.98 -20.15 -11.36
CA ALA A 551 -20.71 -19.41 -12.39
C ALA A 551 -21.20 -18.05 -11.87
N ALA A 552 -21.63 -17.98 -10.60
CA ALA A 552 -21.97 -16.73 -9.93
C ALA A 552 -20.75 -15.80 -9.79
N LEU A 553 -19.55 -16.34 -9.52
CA LEU A 553 -18.32 -15.56 -9.52
C LEU A 553 -18.06 -14.94 -10.90
N VAL A 554 -18.15 -15.72 -11.98
CA VAL A 554 -17.99 -15.22 -13.37
C VAL A 554 -19.05 -14.16 -13.69
N GLN A 555 -20.31 -14.39 -13.31
CA GLN A 555 -21.39 -13.41 -13.46
C GLN A 555 -21.07 -12.10 -12.76
N TYR A 556 -20.41 -12.17 -11.60
CA TYR A 556 -19.96 -11.01 -10.84
C TYR A 556 -18.70 -10.34 -11.43
N GLY A 557 -18.15 -10.88 -12.52
CA GLY A 557 -16.97 -10.35 -13.21
C GLY A 557 -15.65 -10.83 -12.61
N VAL A 558 -15.64 -11.95 -11.89
CA VAL A 558 -14.40 -12.57 -11.40
C VAL A 558 -13.65 -13.20 -12.57
N VAL A 559 -12.37 -12.86 -12.69
CA VAL A 559 -11.44 -13.33 -13.73
C VAL A 559 -10.22 -14.07 -13.16
N GLU A 560 -9.96 -14.00 -11.85
CA GLU A 560 -9.03 -14.93 -11.18
C GLU A 560 -9.63 -15.39 -9.84
N VAL A 561 -9.53 -16.69 -9.58
CA VAL A 561 -9.93 -17.32 -8.33
C VAL A 561 -8.67 -17.73 -7.57
N HIS A 562 -8.46 -17.15 -6.39
CA HIS A 562 -7.35 -17.49 -5.51
C HIS A 562 -7.89 -18.22 -4.28
N ILE A 563 -7.23 -19.28 -3.88
CA ILE A 563 -7.65 -20.17 -2.78
C ILE A 563 -6.68 -20.08 -1.62
N TRP A 564 -7.19 -20.25 -0.40
CA TRP A 564 -6.37 -20.52 0.78
C TRP A 564 -5.77 -21.93 0.72
N GLY A 565 -4.70 -22.13 1.51
CA GLY A 565 -4.07 -23.43 1.75
C GLY A 565 -4.88 -24.41 2.61
N SER A 566 -6.07 -24.04 3.09
CA SER A 566 -6.97 -24.89 3.89
C SER A 566 -8.42 -24.83 3.37
N THR A 567 -9.29 -25.67 3.93
CA THR A 567 -10.73 -25.64 3.71
C THR A 567 -11.44 -24.86 4.82
N VAL A 568 -12.70 -24.50 4.58
CA VAL A 568 -13.56 -23.87 5.58
C VAL A 568 -13.87 -24.78 6.77
N ASP A 569 -13.77 -26.10 6.58
CA ASP A 569 -14.02 -27.09 7.63
C ASP A 569 -12.83 -27.23 8.59
N GLU A 570 -11.61 -26.99 8.13
CA GLU A 570 -10.36 -27.10 8.90
C GLU A 570 -9.48 -25.87 8.64
N LEU A 571 -9.98 -24.67 8.96
CA LEU A 571 -9.33 -23.39 8.62
C LEU A 571 -7.89 -23.28 9.13
N GLU A 572 -7.60 -23.87 10.29
CA GLU A 572 -6.31 -23.77 10.97
C GLU A 572 -5.32 -24.90 10.60
N LYS A 573 -5.71 -25.83 9.72
CA LYS A 573 -4.85 -26.95 9.30
C LYS A 573 -4.71 -26.97 7.78
N PRO A 574 -3.63 -26.40 7.23
CA PRO A 574 -3.39 -26.42 5.80
C PRO A 574 -3.23 -27.85 5.26
N ASP A 575 -3.71 -28.08 4.04
CA ASP A 575 -3.59 -29.35 3.34
C ASP A 575 -2.68 -29.28 2.10
N GLN A 576 -1.92 -28.20 1.97
CA GLN A 576 -0.93 -28.02 0.91
C GLN A 576 0.15 -26.98 1.28
N ILE A 577 1.36 -27.20 0.77
CA ILE A 577 2.45 -26.21 0.72
C ILE A 577 2.59 -25.72 -0.71
N ILE A 578 2.92 -24.45 -0.89
CA ILE A 578 3.10 -23.80 -2.18
C ILE A 578 4.43 -23.06 -2.19
N PHE A 579 5.26 -23.37 -3.17
CA PHE A 579 6.41 -22.57 -3.54
C PHE A 579 6.08 -21.83 -4.85
N ASP A 580 5.88 -20.52 -4.76
CA ASP A 580 5.62 -19.67 -5.92
C ASP A 580 6.95 -19.06 -6.42
N LEU A 581 7.33 -19.39 -7.65
CA LEU A 581 8.59 -18.94 -8.22
C LEU A 581 8.39 -17.60 -8.92
N ASP A 582 8.81 -16.54 -8.23
CA ASP A 582 8.74 -15.16 -8.72
C ASP A 582 10.11 -14.69 -9.21
N PRO A 583 10.39 -14.73 -10.53
CA PRO A 583 11.63 -14.21 -11.09
C PRO A 583 11.70 -12.68 -11.05
N ASP A 584 12.91 -12.15 -10.83
CA ASP A 584 13.21 -10.74 -11.10
C ASP A 584 13.11 -10.42 -12.60
N GLU A 585 13.01 -9.14 -12.94
CA GLU A 585 12.94 -8.73 -14.34
C GLU A 585 14.23 -9.06 -15.09
N GLY A 586 14.09 -9.77 -16.22
CA GLY A 586 15.21 -10.17 -17.08
C GLY A 586 15.79 -11.54 -16.77
N VAL A 587 15.33 -12.22 -15.71
CA VAL A 587 15.67 -13.64 -15.49
C VAL A 587 15.05 -14.48 -16.60
N ASP A 588 15.87 -15.33 -17.23
CA ASP A 588 15.43 -16.23 -18.30
C ASP A 588 14.41 -17.25 -17.77
N VAL A 589 13.32 -17.45 -18.52
CA VAL A 589 12.31 -18.48 -18.24
C VAL A 589 12.94 -19.87 -18.06
N LYS A 590 14.04 -20.16 -18.76
CA LYS A 590 14.84 -21.37 -18.58
C LYS A 590 15.35 -21.51 -17.14
N ALA A 591 15.85 -20.43 -16.54
CA ALA A 591 16.33 -20.44 -15.16
C ALA A 591 15.18 -20.64 -14.16
N VAL A 592 14.01 -20.06 -14.43
CA VAL A 592 12.80 -20.25 -13.60
C VAL A 592 12.29 -21.68 -13.66
N ARG A 593 12.39 -22.30 -14.84
CA ARG A 593 12.08 -23.73 -15.02
C ARG A 593 13.08 -24.59 -14.26
N GLU A 594 14.38 -24.32 -14.38
CA GLU A 594 15.42 -25.04 -13.63
C GLU A 594 15.21 -24.91 -12.12
N ALA A 595 14.74 -23.75 -11.63
CA ALA A 595 14.37 -23.58 -10.23
C ALA A 595 13.23 -24.48 -9.78
N ALA A 596 12.19 -24.66 -10.61
CA ALA A 596 11.11 -25.60 -10.32
C ALA A 596 11.62 -27.05 -10.26
N LEU A 597 12.55 -27.43 -11.13
CA LEU A 597 13.18 -28.76 -11.14
C LEU A 597 14.13 -28.97 -9.95
N ASP A 598 14.82 -27.92 -9.49
CA ASP A 598 15.65 -27.98 -8.29
C ASP A 598 14.77 -28.20 -7.04
N ILE A 599 13.63 -27.50 -6.94
CA ILE A 599 12.65 -27.71 -5.87
C ILE A 599 12.07 -29.14 -5.94
N HIS A 600 11.69 -29.61 -7.14
CA HIS A 600 11.20 -30.98 -7.35
C HIS A 600 12.15 -32.01 -6.77
N LYS A 601 13.43 -31.94 -7.16
CA LYS A 601 14.47 -32.86 -6.73
C LYS A 601 14.64 -32.85 -5.22
N GLN A 602 14.70 -31.68 -4.59
CA GLN A 602 14.86 -31.59 -3.13
C GLN A 602 13.64 -32.11 -2.37
N LEU A 603 12.42 -31.87 -2.87
CA LEU A 603 11.22 -32.43 -2.26
C LEU A 603 11.14 -33.96 -2.41
N ASP A 604 11.61 -34.50 -3.53
CA ASP A 604 11.74 -35.94 -3.75
C ASP A 604 12.74 -36.58 -2.77
N GLU A 605 13.89 -35.93 -2.51
CA GLU A 605 14.86 -36.35 -1.48
C GLU A 605 14.23 -36.38 -0.08
N LEU A 606 13.33 -35.44 0.22
CA LEU A 606 12.52 -35.41 1.45
C LEU A 606 11.34 -36.40 1.43
N SER A 607 11.18 -37.17 0.34
CA SER A 607 10.05 -38.08 0.13
C SER A 607 8.68 -37.40 0.24
N LEU A 608 8.61 -36.10 -0.08
CA LEU A 608 7.38 -35.32 -0.10
C LEU A 608 6.77 -35.36 -1.50
N PRO A 609 5.50 -35.80 -1.64
CA PRO A 609 4.83 -35.76 -2.93
C PRO A 609 4.77 -34.32 -3.41
N ASN A 610 5.14 -34.07 -4.66
CA ASN A 610 5.16 -32.72 -5.20
C ASN A 610 4.72 -32.71 -6.65
N LEU A 611 3.93 -31.70 -7.00
CA LEU A 611 3.35 -31.52 -8.33
C LEU A 611 3.51 -30.08 -8.76
N VAL A 612 3.51 -29.85 -10.08
CA VAL A 612 3.77 -28.53 -10.65
C VAL A 612 2.61 -28.05 -11.51
N LYS A 613 2.41 -26.74 -11.51
CA LYS A 613 1.52 -26.05 -12.45
C LYS A 613 2.20 -24.80 -13.00
N THR A 614 1.83 -24.45 -14.22
CA THR A 614 2.14 -23.10 -14.73
C THR A 614 1.37 -22.08 -13.91
N SER A 615 1.97 -20.92 -13.64
CA SER A 615 1.23 -19.83 -12.99
C SER A 615 0.21 -19.18 -13.93
N GLY A 616 0.37 -19.35 -15.25
CA GLY A 616 -0.25 -18.52 -16.29
C GLY A 616 0.38 -17.13 -16.40
N GLY A 617 1.43 -16.86 -15.61
CA GLY A 617 2.16 -15.60 -15.56
C GLY A 617 3.60 -15.74 -16.04
N LYS A 618 4.55 -15.45 -15.16
CA LYS A 618 6.00 -15.48 -15.47
C LYS A 618 6.74 -16.68 -14.88
N GLY A 619 6.11 -17.43 -13.97
CA GLY A 619 6.74 -18.54 -13.25
C GLY A 619 5.87 -19.78 -13.11
N TYR A 620 6.31 -20.69 -12.25
CA TYR A 620 5.66 -21.95 -11.93
C TYR A 620 5.35 -22.02 -10.45
N HIS A 621 4.33 -22.78 -10.08
CA HIS A 621 4.09 -23.10 -8.68
C HIS A 621 4.38 -24.58 -8.48
N VAL A 622 5.22 -24.89 -7.49
CA VAL A 622 5.41 -26.27 -7.01
C VAL A 622 4.58 -26.43 -5.74
N LEU A 623 3.75 -27.47 -5.72
CA LEU A 623 2.81 -27.72 -4.64
C LEU A 623 3.06 -29.09 -4.01
N VAL A 624 2.98 -29.13 -2.69
CA VAL A 624 3.12 -30.35 -1.88
C VAL A 624 1.78 -30.61 -1.19
N PRO A 625 0.99 -31.63 -1.58
CA PRO A 625 -0.20 -31.99 -0.84
C PRO A 625 0.18 -32.51 0.56
N LEU A 626 -0.59 -32.11 1.56
CA LEU A 626 -0.45 -32.52 2.96
C LEU A 626 -1.71 -33.23 3.45
N LYS A 627 -1.56 -34.04 4.50
CA LYS A 627 -2.71 -34.33 5.37
C LYS A 627 -2.88 -33.14 6.33
N PRO A 628 -4.09 -32.58 6.50
CA PRO A 628 -4.34 -31.45 7.37
C PRO A 628 -4.20 -31.86 8.85
N SER A 629 -2.95 -31.85 9.33
CA SER A 629 -2.56 -32.20 10.70
C SER A 629 -1.64 -31.19 11.36
N ALA A 630 -0.85 -30.45 10.57
CA ALA A 630 0.01 -29.37 11.03
C ALA A 630 -0.74 -28.03 10.99
N ASP A 631 -0.36 -27.10 11.86
CA ASP A 631 -0.91 -25.74 11.83
C ASP A 631 -0.22 -24.83 10.79
N TRP A 632 -0.71 -23.59 10.66
CA TRP A 632 -0.17 -22.62 9.71
C TRP A 632 1.28 -22.25 9.96
N ASP A 633 1.71 -22.14 11.22
CA ASP A 633 3.06 -21.73 11.55
C ASP A 633 4.04 -22.86 11.23
N GLU A 634 3.69 -24.11 11.57
CA GLU A 634 4.49 -25.29 11.20
C GLU A 634 4.67 -25.44 9.68
N VAL A 635 3.60 -25.25 8.91
CA VAL A 635 3.66 -25.35 7.45
C VAL A 635 4.48 -24.21 6.85
N LYS A 636 4.31 -22.99 7.36
CA LYS A 636 5.04 -21.81 6.89
C LYS A 636 6.52 -21.88 7.24
N ASP A 637 6.87 -22.33 8.44
CA ASP A 637 8.25 -22.46 8.91
C ASP A 637 8.98 -23.52 8.10
N PHE A 638 8.36 -24.67 7.82
CA PHE A 638 8.94 -25.66 6.91
C PHE A 638 9.22 -25.06 5.52
N ALA A 639 8.25 -24.34 4.94
CA ALA A 639 8.41 -23.75 3.61
C ALA A 639 9.50 -22.66 3.60
N HIS A 640 9.59 -21.87 4.66
CA HIS A 640 10.65 -20.87 4.86
C HIS A 640 12.03 -21.51 4.95
N ASP A 641 12.19 -22.53 5.78
CA ASP A 641 13.47 -23.20 5.99
C ASP A 641 13.93 -23.93 4.73
N PHE A 642 12.99 -24.53 3.99
CA PHE A 642 13.25 -25.09 2.67
C PHE A 642 13.74 -24.02 1.67
N ALA A 643 13.07 -22.87 1.60
CA ALA A 643 13.48 -21.76 0.73
C ALA A 643 14.86 -21.20 1.14
N ARG A 644 15.15 -21.14 2.44
CA ARG A 644 16.47 -20.73 2.96
C ARG A 644 17.56 -21.74 2.65
N ALA A 645 17.27 -23.04 2.73
CA ALA A 645 18.22 -24.09 2.35
C ALA A 645 18.59 -23.99 0.86
N LEU A 646 17.61 -23.70 -0.01
CA LEU A 646 17.87 -23.41 -1.43
C LEU A 646 18.75 -22.17 -1.62
N GLU A 647 18.46 -21.07 -0.93
CA GLU A 647 19.30 -19.86 -0.95
C GLU A 647 20.72 -20.15 -0.45
N GLN A 648 20.90 -20.97 0.58
CA GLN A 648 22.24 -21.33 1.05
C GLN A 648 23.00 -22.25 0.08
N ALA A 649 22.30 -23.17 -0.59
CA ALA A 649 22.91 -24.09 -1.54
C ALA A 649 23.30 -23.40 -2.86
N ALA A 650 22.51 -22.40 -3.30
CA ALA A 650 22.77 -21.64 -4.52
C ALA A 650 22.43 -20.15 -4.33
N PRO A 651 23.25 -19.40 -3.55
CA PRO A 651 22.96 -18.02 -3.18
C PRO A 651 22.98 -17.06 -4.37
N ASP A 652 23.65 -17.42 -5.47
CA ASP A 652 23.66 -16.63 -6.70
C ASP A 652 22.41 -16.83 -7.56
N ARG A 653 21.61 -17.86 -7.29
CA ARG A 653 20.39 -18.21 -8.06
C ARG A 653 19.12 -17.93 -7.29
N TYR A 654 19.12 -18.16 -5.97
CA TYR A 654 17.92 -18.10 -5.14
C TYR A 654 17.99 -17.04 -4.06
N THR A 655 16.83 -16.57 -3.65
CA THR A 655 16.69 -15.84 -2.38
C THR A 655 15.39 -16.19 -1.69
N ALA A 656 15.43 -16.32 -0.36
CA ALA A 656 14.24 -16.38 0.50
C ALA A 656 13.88 -14.99 1.06
N THR A 657 14.63 -13.94 0.70
CA THR A 657 14.44 -12.59 1.24
C THR A 657 13.44 -11.77 0.42
N LEU A 658 12.56 -11.06 1.14
CA LEU A 658 11.52 -10.21 0.56
C LEU A 658 12.06 -8.97 -0.18
N SER A 659 13.22 -8.46 0.23
CA SER A 659 13.75 -7.20 -0.29
C SER A 659 14.07 -7.29 -1.79
N LYS A 660 13.60 -6.32 -2.59
CA LYS A 660 13.90 -6.24 -4.03
C LYS A 660 15.41 -6.20 -4.30
N LYS A 661 16.18 -5.55 -3.43
CA LYS A 661 17.65 -5.47 -3.53
C LYS A 661 18.30 -6.86 -3.49
N ALA A 662 17.83 -7.74 -2.60
CA ALA A 662 18.34 -9.12 -2.49
C ALA A 662 17.94 -10.02 -3.67
N ARG A 663 16.88 -9.65 -4.40
CA ARG A 663 16.32 -10.41 -5.54
C ARG A 663 16.96 -10.09 -6.89
N THR A 664 17.80 -9.05 -6.97
CA THR A 664 18.38 -8.58 -8.23
C THR A 664 19.10 -9.73 -8.96
N GLY A 665 18.58 -10.14 -10.12
CA GLY A 665 19.14 -11.24 -10.92
C GLY A 665 18.95 -12.65 -10.35
N LYS A 666 18.15 -12.81 -9.31
CA LYS A 666 17.86 -14.09 -8.63
C LYS A 666 16.38 -14.43 -8.74
N ILE A 667 16.03 -15.65 -8.36
CA ILE A 667 14.65 -16.14 -8.27
C ILE A 667 14.23 -16.12 -6.79
N PHE A 668 13.16 -15.39 -6.49
CA PHE A 668 12.56 -15.44 -5.17
C PHE A 668 11.73 -16.73 -5.04
N VAL A 669 12.09 -17.57 -4.07
CA VAL A 669 11.30 -18.75 -3.71
C VAL A 669 10.23 -18.30 -2.71
N ASP A 670 9.07 -17.89 -3.22
CA ASP A 670 7.99 -17.33 -2.40
C ASP A 670 7.31 -18.42 -1.57
N TYR A 671 7.71 -18.48 -0.30
CA TYR A 671 7.10 -19.33 0.72
C TYR A 671 5.96 -18.63 1.46
N LEU A 672 5.69 -17.34 1.23
CA LEU A 672 4.74 -16.54 2.01
C LEU A 672 3.28 -16.89 1.71
N ARG A 673 3.05 -17.67 0.66
CA ARG A 673 1.73 -18.24 0.33
C ARG A 673 1.22 -19.22 1.38
N ASN A 674 2.10 -19.67 2.27
CA ASN A 674 1.83 -20.70 3.28
C ASN A 674 1.42 -20.14 4.65
N GLY A 675 1.11 -18.84 4.76
CA GLY A 675 0.56 -18.26 5.99
C GLY A 675 -0.97 -18.16 5.97
N ARG A 676 -1.60 -18.19 7.16
CA ARG A 676 -3.04 -17.95 7.34
C ARG A 676 -3.48 -16.68 6.61
N GLY A 677 -4.60 -16.72 5.89
CA GLY A 677 -5.08 -15.56 5.13
C GLY A 677 -4.44 -15.34 3.75
N SER A 678 -3.36 -16.06 3.45
CA SER A 678 -2.66 -15.99 2.17
C SER A 678 -3.34 -16.86 1.12
N THR A 679 -3.21 -16.46 -0.15
CA THR A 679 -3.86 -17.14 -1.25
C THR A 679 -2.96 -17.32 -2.45
N THR A 680 -3.27 -18.37 -3.22
CA THR A 680 -2.61 -18.68 -4.49
C THR A 680 -3.66 -18.88 -5.56
N VAL A 681 -3.36 -18.48 -6.80
CA VAL A 681 -4.27 -18.73 -7.94
C VAL A 681 -4.55 -20.23 -8.05
N ALA A 682 -5.84 -20.56 -8.08
CA ALA A 682 -6.31 -21.93 -8.10
C ALA A 682 -5.87 -22.66 -9.38
N PRO A 683 -5.61 -23.97 -9.32
CA PRO A 683 -5.51 -24.81 -10.51
C PRO A 683 -6.68 -24.58 -11.46
N TYR A 684 -6.39 -24.45 -12.76
CA TYR A 684 -7.34 -24.19 -13.84
C TYR A 684 -8.01 -22.80 -13.85
N SER A 685 -7.67 -21.90 -12.91
CA SER A 685 -8.16 -20.52 -12.95
C SER A 685 -7.45 -19.68 -14.02
N SER A 686 -8.21 -18.79 -14.67
CA SER A 686 -7.71 -17.79 -15.60
C SER A 686 -6.87 -16.70 -14.92
N ARG A 687 -6.10 -15.96 -15.71
CA ARG A 687 -5.26 -14.84 -15.28
C ARG A 687 -5.73 -13.52 -15.89
N ALA A 688 -5.86 -12.47 -15.07
CA ALA A 688 -6.21 -11.11 -15.45
C ALA A 688 -5.03 -10.36 -16.09
N LYS A 689 -4.39 -11.01 -17.06
CA LYS A 689 -3.23 -10.57 -17.84
C LYS A 689 -3.53 -10.75 -19.33
N LYS A 690 -2.76 -10.08 -20.18
CA LYS A 690 -2.77 -10.31 -21.62
C LYS A 690 -2.51 -11.80 -21.93
N GLY A 691 -3.10 -12.29 -23.00
CA GLY A 691 -3.07 -13.68 -23.44
C GLY A 691 -4.13 -14.59 -22.83
N ALA A 692 -5.02 -14.07 -21.96
CA ALA A 692 -6.11 -14.83 -21.34
C ALA A 692 -5.68 -16.21 -20.77
N THR A 693 -4.50 -16.26 -20.14
CA THR A 693 -3.84 -17.52 -19.79
C THR A 693 -4.42 -18.20 -18.56
N VAL A 694 -4.19 -19.50 -18.45
CA VAL A 694 -4.69 -20.37 -17.38
C VAL A 694 -3.54 -20.86 -16.51
N SER A 695 -3.75 -20.92 -15.20
CA SER A 695 -2.86 -21.58 -14.25
C SER A 695 -3.03 -23.10 -14.36
N MET A 696 -2.29 -23.74 -15.27
CA MET A 696 -2.54 -25.12 -15.70
C MET A 696 -1.67 -26.15 -14.96
N PRO A 697 -2.27 -27.17 -14.31
CA PRO A 697 -1.56 -28.36 -13.86
C PRO A 697 -0.86 -29.10 -15.00
N VAL A 698 0.41 -29.46 -14.79
CA VAL A 698 1.27 -30.11 -15.79
C VAL A 698 2.10 -31.20 -15.11
N THR A 699 2.77 -32.02 -15.90
CA THR A 699 3.70 -33.05 -15.44
C THR A 699 5.14 -32.54 -15.43
N TRP A 700 5.98 -33.14 -14.59
CA TRP A 700 7.42 -32.86 -14.57
C TRP A 700 8.10 -33.09 -15.94
N PRO A 701 7.83 -34.18 -16.69
CA PRO A 701 8.38 -34.37 -18.04
C PRO A 701 7.99 -33.30 -19.06
N GLU A 702 6.80 -32.71 -18.95
CA GLU A 702 6.42 -31.58 -19.82
C GLU A 702 7.23 -30.33 -19.47
N LEU A 703 7.43 -30.08 -18.18
CA LEU A 703 8.24 -28.97 -17.72
C LEU A 703 9.69 -29.11 -18.20
N GLU A 704 10.31 -30.28 -18.04
CA GLU A 704 11.67 -30.59 -18.53
C GLU A 704 11.83 -30.31 -20.04
N LYS A 705 10.79 -30.58 -20.84
CA LYS A 705 10.76 -30.31 -22.29
C LYS A 705 10.67 -28.83 -22.66
N GLY A 706 10.53 -27.92 -21.70
CA GLY A 706 10.56 -26.47 -21.93
C GLY A 706 9.20 -25.82 -22.07
N LEU A 707 8.20 -26.38 -21.40
CA LEU A 707 6.88 -25.78 -21.33
C LEU A 707 6.96 -24.37 -20.71
N ALA A 708 6.42 -23.37 -21.42
CA ALA A 708 6.40 -21.98 -20.96
C ALA A 708 5.39 -21.74 -19.81
N PRO A 709 5.64 -20.77 -18.90
CA PRO A 709 4.80 -20.52 -17.72
C PRO A 709 3.42 -19.92 -18.04
N ASN A 710 3.19 -19.55 -19.30
CA ASN A 710 1.96 -18.95 -19.82
C ASN A 710 1.45 -19.67 -21.08
N ALA A 711 1.82 -20.94 -21.27
CA ALA A 711 1.59 -21.73 -22.49
C ALA A 711 0.11 -22.03 -22.83
N PHE A 712 -0.82 -21.76 -21.91
CA PHE A 712 -2.22 -22.19 -22.01
C PHE A 712 -3.20 -21.00 -21.99
N PRO A 713 -3.40 -20.31 -23.13
CA PRO A 713 -4.50 -19.36 -23.30
C PRO A 713 -5.87 -20.03 -23.24
N LEU A 714 -6.85 -19.36 -22.65
CA LEU A 714 -8.23 -19.84 -22.55
C LEU A 714 -8.82 -20.05 -23.95
N GLY A 715 -9.42 -21.23 -24.17
CA GLY A 715 -10.06 -21.59 -25.44
C GLY A 715 -9.11 -21.94 -26.59
N ASP A 716 -7.79 -21.78 -26.40
CA ASP A 716 -6.80 -22.11 -27.43
C ASP A 716 -6.64 -23.63 -27.61
N SER A 717 -6.25 -24.02 -28.83
CA SER A 717 -5.93 -25.40 -29.19
C SER A 717 -4.94 -26.08 -28.25
N THR A 718 -3.93 -25.37 -27.73
CA THR A 718 -2.95 -25.92 -26.78
C THR A 718 -3.61 -26.31 -25.46
N THR A 719 -4.50 -25.46 -24.95
CA THR A 719 -5.27 -25.68 -23.73
C THR A 719 -6.25 -26.83 -23.90
N LEU A 720 -7.00 -26.85 -25.01
CA LEU A 720 -7.96 -27.93 -25.30
C LEU A 720 -7.26 -29.28 -25.45
N LYS A 721 -6.09 -29.31 -26.10
CA LYS A 721 -5.26 -30.51 -26.21
C LYS A 721 -4.82 -30.99 -24.81
N GLN A 722 -4.29 -30.10 -23.97
CA GLN A 722 -3.88 -30.43 -22.61
C GLN A 722 -5.03 -31.02 -21.78
N LEU A 723 -6.22 -30.42 -21.88
CA LEU A 723 -7.41 -30.88 -21.15
C LEU A 723 -7.97 -32.21 -21.69
N GLY A 724 -7.63 -32.59 -22.92
CA GLY A 724 -7.91 -33.91 -23.48
C GLY A 724 -7.00 -35.02 -22.93
N GLU A 725 -5.84 -34.67 -22.36
CA GLU A 725 -4.92 -35.63 -21.76
C GLU A 725 -5.36 -36.06 -20.35
N ALA A 726 -4.73 -37.13 -19.83
CA ALA A 726 -4.98 -37.63 -18.50
C ALA A 726 -4.73 -36.53 -17.45
N ASN A 727 -5.61 -36.42 -16.43
CA ASN A 727 -5.47 -35.39 -15.40
C ASN A 727 -4.25 -35.69 -14.50
N PRO A 728 -3.16 -34.90 -14.55
CA PRO A 728 -1.96 -35.17 -13.75
C PRO A 728 -2.21 -34.98 -12.26
N TRP A 729 -3.27 -34.25 -11.88
CA TRP A 729 -3.60 -33.91 -10.50
C TRP A 729 -4.90 -34.58 -10.02
N LYS A 730 -5.33 -35.66 -10.67
CA LYS A 730 -6.57 -36.39 -10.30
C LYS A 730 -6.58 -36.82 -8.84
N ASP A 731 -5.43 -37.25 -8.32
CA ASP A 731 -5.27 -37.81 -6.98
C ASP A 731 -4.48 -36.88 -6.04
N PHE A 732 -4.40 -35.57 -6.34
CA PHE A 732 -3.57 -34.60 -5.61
C PHE A 732 -3.66 -34.72 -4.09
N PHE A 733 -4.86 -34.59 -3.52
CA PHE A 733 -5.05 -34.66 -2.06
C PHE A 733 -4.88 -36.07 -1.47
N LYS A 734 -5.05 -37.14 -2.29
CA LYS A 734 -4.82 -38.52 -1.85
C LYS A 734 -3.34 -38.82 -1.67
N LEU A 735 -2.47 -38.12 -2.39
CA LEU A 735 -1.02 -38.23 -2.22
C LEU A 735 -0.54 -37.62 -0.91
N GLY A 736 -1.35 -36.78 -0.25
CA GLY A 736 -0.97 -36.00 0.91
C GLY A 736 -0.35 -36.83 2.04
N LYS A 737 0.77 -36.33 2.57
CA LYS A 737 1.46 -36.90 3.75
C LYS A 737 1.35 -35.93 4.94
N PRO A 738 1.30 -36.41 6.19
CA PRO A 738 1.47 -35.53 7.35
C PRO A 738 2.84 -34.86 7.28
N LEU A 739 2.90 -33.57 7.58
CA LEU A 739 4.17 -32.88 7.77
C LEU A 739 4.79 -33.39 9.08
N LYS A 740 5.89 -34.12 8.99
CA LYS A 740 6.61 -34.62 10.17
C LYS A 740 7.57 -33.54 10.65
N ARG A 741 7.56 -33.21 11.94
CA ARG A 741 8.67 -32.49 12.56
C ARG A 741 9.92 -33.38 12.47
N GLY A 742 10.92 -32.91 11.73
CA GLY A 742 12.25 -33.51 11.68
C GLY A 742 12.97 -33.33 13.00
#